data_AF-A0A4U6XS94-F1
#
_entry.id   AF-A0A4U6XS94-F1
#
_cell.length_a   1.000
_cell.length_b   1.000
_cell.length_c   1.000
_cell.angle_alpha   90.00
_cell.angle_beta   90.00
_cell.angle_gamma   90.00
#
_symmetry.space_group_name_H-M   'P 1'
#
loop_
_entity.id
_entity.type
_entity.pdbx_description
1 polymer ?
#
loop_
_entity_poly.entity_id
_entity_poly.type
_entity_poly.pdbx_seq_one_letter_code
_entity_poly.pdbx_strand_id
1 'polypeptide(L)'
;MWLDRLAVQSNSSPSSSQPGSRPYSPLPRRTSSSPYVTSQRPGLTPRGSQLSLISNDSSISLLASRRVNGSSGLKQSQTTYDGPDSVEILGQILGTTSFAESAANRTTDTIGERDLELDFDFDGLSLRQLASSNKADTEDADSYQRQTTEEFETSKAQFEDLHRSIAACDGVLSSVETNLTSFRNDLAAVSADIESLQSRSTALNVRLENRKSVEKAFGPVVEELSVSPHVVSKISEGHIDETWVKMLADVDKRAASYKKSIASQGESKAWADLGPLLEKLTMKAVERIRDFIVAQIKALRSPHINAQIIQQHNFLKFKELYAFLHKHHSKLAEEISQAYMNTMRWYYANQFTRYQKALDKLKLHIIDKNDVLGHEEPTRRATVLSATKSAGPPHDAFNLGRRIDLLKTSNAAALSSYLAEEDQTTHYLEFPFRNFNLALIDNATAEYTFLATYFSPPLSLQAVSRHFNYIFEPTFALGKTLTRTLTAESYDALGLLLCIRLNQHLAFELQRRKVPAVDGYINMTTMLLWPRLQVVMDHHCESVRQLTNSLPTKPRAADQNKLSAAPHLITQRFGQILQGVLALSTEAGDDEPVVTSLRRLRSEAEAFLTRLSQSFGDKRKRERFLYNNYSLISTIISDVTGKLAVEQQDHFEGLRSAFQEGV
;
A
#
# COMPACT_ATOMS: atom_id res chain seq x y z
N MET A 1 -6.04 5.39 33.06
CA MET A 1 -6.94 4.62 32.16
C MET A 1 -6.91 5.03 30.68
N TRP A 2 -6.97 6.33 30.31
CA TRP A 2 -7.00 6.73 28.89
C TRP A 2 -5.61 6.70 28.22
N LEU A 3 -4.61 7.34 28.82
CA LEU A 3 -3.24 7.39 28.28
C LEU A 3 -2.50 6.03 28.35
N ASP A 4 -2.78 5.17 29.34
CA ASP A 4 -2.18 3.82 29.43
C ASP A 4 -2.53 2.94 28.22
N ARG A 5 -3.55 3.32 27.44
CA ARG A 5 -3.99 2.61 26.22
C ARG A 5 -3.33 3.12 24.94
N LEU A 6 -2.50 4.16 25.03
CA LEU A 6 -1.65 4.64 23.92
C LEU A 6 -0.27 3.97 23.94
N ALA A 7 0.24 3.58 25.11
CA ALA A 7 1.59 3.02 25.28
C ALA A 7 1.78 1.59 24.70
N VAL A 8 0.70 0.91 24.27
CA VAL A 8 0.73 -0.52 23.90
C VAL A 8 1.04 -0.75 22.41
N GLN A 9 0.96 0.25 21.53
CA GLN A 9 1.11 0.07 20.07
C GLN A 9 2.52 0.35 19.50
N SER A 10 3.53 0.63 20.34
CA SER A 10 4.92 0.84 19.88
C SER A 10 5.95 0.10 20.74
N ASN A 11 5.99 -1.23 20.63
CA ASN A 11 7.23 -2.00 20.79
C ASN A 11 7.07 -3.43 20.24
N SER A 12 7.84 -3.74 19.21
CA SER A 12 8.18 -5.12 18.82
C SER A 12 9.71 -5.26 18.87
N SER A 13 10.21 -6.49 19.08
CA SER A 13 11.63 -6.84 19.32
C SER A 13 12.06 -6.80 20.81
N PRO A 14 13.11 -7.52 21.24
CA PRO A 14 12.86 -8.76 21.97
C PRO A 14 13.39 -8.76 23.41
N SER A 15 12.97 -9.78 24.16
CA SER A 15 13.40 -10.07 25.53
C SER A 15 14.92 -10.15 25.72
N SER A 16 15.43 -9.55 26.80
CA SER A 16 16.69 -9.94 27.44
C SER A 16 16.43 -10.50 28.85
N SER A 17 17.34 -11.35 29.30
CA SER A 17 17.15 -12.32 30.38
C SER A 17 17.50 -11.82 31.78
N GLN A 18 16.76 -12.29 32.78
CA GLN A 18 17.31 -12.59 34.11
C GLN A 18 16.68 -13.87 34.71
N PRO A 19 17.37 -14.57 35.65
CA PRO A 19 17.17 -16.01 35.81
C PRO A 19 16.43 -16.45 37.09
N GLY A 20 15.66 -17.53 36.95
CA GLY A 20 15.72 -18.68 37.87
C GLY A 20 15.08 -18.57 39.26
N SER A 21 13.84 -19.06 39.39
CA SER A 21 13.45 -19.89 40.54
C SER A 21 12.40 -20.95 40.13
N ARG A 22 12.27 -22.00 40.95
CA ARG A 22 11.85 -23.36 40.53
C ARG A 22 10.32 -23.55 40.40
N PRO A 23 9.87 -24.55 39.59
CA PRO A 23 8.45 -24.84 39.43
C PRO A 23 7.87 -25.65 40.59
N TYR A 24 6.56 -25.50 40.82
CA TYR A 24 5.75 -26.45 41.59
C TYR A 24 4.51 -26.86 40.78
N SER A 25 4.35 -28.15 40.60
CA SER A 25 3.10 -28.83 40.23
C SER A 25 3.05 -30.12 41.04
N PRO A 26 1.86 -30.52 41.50
CA PRO A 26 1.43 -31.88 41.19
C PRO A 26 -0.03 -32.00 40.72
N LEU A 27 -0.22 -33.03 39.90
CA LEU A 27 -1.45 -33.63 39.35
C LEU A 27 -2.31 -34.33 40.45
N PRO A 28 -3.37 -35.12 40.12
CA PRO A 28 -4.56 -34.86 39.29
C PRO A 28 -5.89 -35.39 39.93
N ARG A 29 -7.04 -35.24 39.24
CA ARG A 29 -8.14 -36.24 39.36
C ARG A 29 -9.00 -36.41 38.08
N ARG A 30 -9.30 -37.67 37.76
CA ARG A 30 -10.25 -38.16 36.73
C ARG A 30 -11.72 -37.90 37.17
N THR A 31 -12.79 -38.03 36.35
CA THR A 31 -13.26 -39.20 35.56
C THR A 31 -14.26 -38.81 34.45
N SER A 32 -14.09 -39.31 33.20
CA SER A 32 -14.98 -40.28 32.47
C SER A 32 -16.34 -39.74 31.97
N SER A 33 -16.93 -40.14 30.82
CA SER A 33 -16.76 -41.34 29.99
C SER A 33 -17.37 -41.22 28.56
N SER A 34 -16.85 -42.04 27.62
CA SER A 34 -17.56 -42.70 26.48
C SER A 34 -17.35 -42.16 25.03
N PRO A 35 -17.34 -43.01 23.96
CA PRO A 35 -16.08 -43.61 23.47
C PRO A 35 -15.94 -43.85 21.93
N TYR A 36 -14.87 -44.58 21.52
CA TYR A 36 -14.59 -45.20 20.20
C TYR A 36 -14.26 -44.30 18.97
N VAL A 37 -13.34 -44.66 18.03
CA VAL A 37 -12.07 -45.44 18.07
C VAL A 37 -11.28 -45.28 16.74
N THR A 38 -9.95 -45.46 16.83
CA THR A 38 -8.86 -45.73 15.86
C THR A 38 -9.21 -46.37 14.47
N SER A 39 -8.41 -46.42 13.38
CA SER A 39 -7.05 -45.95 13.00
C SER A 39 -6.72 -46.29 11.51
N GLN A 40 -5.79 -45.54 10.91
CA GLN A 40 -4.81 -45.82 9.83
C GLN A 40 -4.98 -46.96 8.76
N ARG A 41 -4.78 -46.55 7.48
CA ARG A 41 -4.05 -47.16 6.31
C ARG A 41 -3.27 -48.51 6.46
N PRO A 42 -2.83 -49.19 5.36
CA PRO A 42 -3.44 -49.45 4.01
C PRO A 42 -3.16 -50.89 3.45
N GLY A 43 -3.75 -51.33 2.32
CA GLY A 43 -3.27 -52.55 1.62
C GLY A 43 -4.09 -53.16 0.43
N LEU A 44 -3.59 -52.96 -0.80
CA LEU A 44 -3.62 -53.79 -2.03
C LEU A 44 -4.72 -54.87 -2.35
N THR A 45 -5.54 -54.57 -3.38
CA THR A 45 -5.86 -55.38 -4.63
C THR A 45 -6.49 -56.81 -4.58
N PRO A 46 -6.99 -57.40 -5.70
CA PRO A 46 -7.93 -56.87 -6.72
C PRO A 46 -9.02 -57.88 -7.21
N ARG A 47 -10.15 -57.38 -7.73
CA ARG A 47 -11.16 -57.95 -8.70
C ARG A 47 -12.52 -57.26 -8.44
N GLY A 48 -13.33 -56.80 -9.40
CA GLY A 48 -13.20 -56.62 -10.85
C GLY A 48 -14.54 -56.10 -11.42
N SER A 49 -14.55 -55.41 -12.58
CA SER A 49 -15.73 -54.82 -13.28
C SER A 49 -16.54 -53.72 -12.51
N GLN A 50 -17.10 -52.66 -13.13
CA GLN A 50 -17.08 -52.17 -14.53
C GLN A 50 -17.49 -50.67 -14.61
N LEU A 51 -17.19 -50.05 -15.75
CA LEU A 51 -17.87 -48.89 -16.39
C LEU A 51 -17.66 -47.43 -15.91
N SER A 52 -17.58 -46.55 -16.94
CA SER A 52 -17.74 -45.09 -16.97
C SER A 52 -16.67 -44.20 -16.27
N LEU A 53 -16.40 -42.96 -16.70
CA LEU A 53 -16.27 -42.33 -18.04
C LEU A 53 -15.61 -40.93 -17.82
N ILE A 54 -15.00 -40.36 -18.85
CA ILE A 54 -14.65 -38.91 -18.98
C ILE A 54 -13.44 -38.38 -18.16
N SER A 55 -12.33 -38.25 -18.91
CA SER A 55 -11.47 -37.06 -19.03
C SER A 55 -10.73 -36.47 -17.82
N ASN A 56 -9.40 -36.64 -17.85
CA ASN A 56 -8.41 -35.94 -17.04
C ASN A 56 -7.94 -34.63 -17.70
N ASP A 57 -7.42 -33.71 -16.89
CA ASP A 57 -6.81 -32.43 -17.30
C ASP A 57 -5.27 -32.53 -17.26
N SER A 58 -4.57 -31.53 -17.83
CA SER A 58 -3.12 -31.26 -17.66
C SER A 58 -2.12 -32.26 -18.32
N SER A 59 -0.90 -31.90 -18.76
CA SER A 59 -0.22 -30.59 -18.93
C SER A 59 1.17 -30.76 -19.58
N ILE A 60 1.72 -29.69 -20.18
CA ILE A 60 3.17 -29.35 -20.32
C ILE A 60 4.13 -30.37 -20.97
N SER A 61 4.68 -30.00 -22.14
CA SER A 61 6.09 -29.60 -22.37
C SER A 61 6.21 -29.09 -23.83
N LEU A 62 7.01 -28.09 -24.22
CA LEU A 62 8.49 -28.04 -24.21
C LEU A 62 9.01 -26.59 -24.37
N LEU A 63 10.32 -26.41 -24.14
CA LEU A 63 11.04 -25.12 -24.19
C LEU A 63 11.55 -24.70 -25.58
N ALA A 64 11.83 -23.39 -25.66
CA ALA A 64 12.50 -22.61 -26.71
C ALA A 64 13.55 -23.35 -27.61
N SER A 65 13.74 -22.94 -28.87
CA SER A 65 14.63 -21.80 -29.15
C SER A 65 14.72 -21.34 -30.62
N ARG A 66 15.24 -20.10 -30.76
CA ARG A 66 15.88 -19.46 -31.93
C ARG A 66 15.09 -19.23 -33.23
N ARG A 67 14.81 -17.93 -33.48
CA ARG A 67 14.72 -17.34 -34.82
C ARG A 67 16.06 -17.41 -35.54
N VAL A 68 16.03 -17.61 -36.85
CA VAL A 68 17.11 -17.27 -37.79
C VAL A 68 16.53 -16.30 -38.83
N ASN A 69 17.30 -15.28 -39.20
CA ASN A 69 16.94 -14.26 -40.17
C ASN A 69 17.45 -14.60 -41.58
N GLY A 70 16.71 -14.15 -42.60
CA GLY A 70 17.32 -13.60 -43.81
C GLY A 70 17.41 -14.49 -45.05
N SER A 71 17.52 -13.80 -46.21
CA SER A 71 17.62 -14.32 -47.60
C SER A 71 16.45 -15.21 -48.07
N SER A 72 15.53 -14.76 -48.94
CA SER A 72 15.66 -14.28 -50.32
C SER A 72 15.82 -15.40 -51.37
N GLY A 73 14.71 -15.70 -52.05
CA GLY A 73 14.67 -16.17 -53.44
C GLY A 73 15.17 -17.59 -53.73
N LEU A 74 14.23 -18.52 -53.94
CA LEU A 74 14.34 -19.42 -55.09
C LEU A 74 13.23 -19.09 -56.09
N LYS A 75 13.63 -18.88 -57.34
CA LYS A 75 12.76 -18.78 -58.51
C LYS A 75 12.58 -20.17 -59.13
N GLN A 76 11.52 -20.29 -59.93
CA GLN A 76 11.31 -21.32 -60.95
C GLN A 76 11.12 -22.77 -60.40
N SER A 77 10.43 -23.66 -61.13
CA SER A 77 9.99 -23.58 -62.53
C SER A 77 8.53 -23.99 -62.73
N GLN A 78 7.78 -23.19 -63.49
CA GLN A 78 6.78 -23.77 -64.39
C GLN A 78 7.54 -24.52 -65.49
N THR A 79 7.17 -25.76 -65.76
CA THR A 79 7.53 -26.46 -66.99
C THR A 79 6.26 -26.68 -67.80
N THR A 80 5.84 -25.64 -68.53
CA THR A 80 4.95 -25.81 -69.68
C THR A 80 5.73 -26.59 -70.73
N TYR A 81 5.29 -27.81 -71.03
CA TYR A 81 5.86 -28.59 -72.13
C TYR A 81 5.38 -27.96 -73.45
N ASP A 82 6.29 -27.24 -74.08
CA ASP A 82 6.12 -26.61 -75.40
C ASP A 82 6.80 -27.54 -76.43
N GLY A 83 6.04 -28.52 -76.89
CA GLY A 83 6.48 -29.57 -77.82
C GLY A 83 5.33 -29.97 -78.76
N PRO A 84 5.65 -30.55 -79.93
CA PRO A 84 4.64 -30.85 -80.95
C PRO A 84 3.56 -31.80 -80.45
N ASP A 85 2.36 -31.68 -81.03
CA ASP A 85 1.15 -32.30 -80.48
C ASP A 85 1.33 -33.82 -80.36
N SER A 86 0.92 -34.36 -79.22
CA SER A 86 0.98 -35.78 -78.88
C SER A 86 0.30 -36.67 -79.93
N VAL A 87 -0.69 -36.16 -80.66
CA VAL A 87 -1.36 -36.84 -81.78
C VAL A 87 -0.47 -36.93 -83.03
N GLU A 88 0.33 -35.88 -83.30
CA GLU A 88 1.22 -35.80 -84.46
C GLU A 88 2.44 -36.74 -84.29
N ILE A 89 2.97 -36.82 -83.07
CA ILE A 89 4.00 -37.80 -82.69
C ILE A 89 3.47 -39.24 -82.81
N LEU A 90 2.22 -39.50 -82.39
CA LEU A 90 1.58 -40.80 -82.57
C LEU A 90 1.40 -41.16 -84.06
N GLY A 91 0.99 -40.21 -84.90
CA GLY A 91 0.91 -40.40 -86.35
C GLY A 91 2.27 -40.72 -87.00
N GLN A 92 3.34 -40.09 -86.51
CA GLN A 92 4.71 -40.37 -86.97
C GLN A 92 5.23 -41.74 -86.49
N ILE A 93 4.86 -42.17 -85.27
CA ILE A 93 5.22 -43.49 -84.72
C ILE A 93 4.44 -44.64 -85.39
N LEU A 94 3.18 -44.43 -85.77
CA LEU A 94 2.38 -45.42 -86.51
C LEU A 94 2.72 -45.50 -88.01
N GLY A 95 3.61 -44.63 -88.53
CA GLY A 95 4.13 -44.72 -89.90
C GLY A 95 3.11 -44.38 -91.00
N THR A 96 1.99 -43.75 -90.68
CA THR A 96 0.92 -43.44 -91.64
C THR A 96 1.12 -42.09 -92.32
N THR A 97 2.15 -41.99 -93.17
CA THR A 97 2.33 -40.83 -94.07
C THR A 97 1.48 -41.00 -95.33
N SER A 98 0.79 -39.92 -95.73
CA SER A 98 0.06 -39.76 -97.02
C SER A 98 -1.32 -40.41 -97.15
N PHE A 99 -2.33 -39.83 -96.47
CA PHE A 99 -3.72 -39.77 -96.97
C PHE A 99 -4.35 -38.39 -96.71
N ALA A 100 -3.72 -37.35 -97.27
CA ALA A 100 -4.50 -36.19 -97.70
C ALA A 100 -5.23 -36.57 -99.01
N GLU A 101 -6.45 -36.06 -99.20
CA GLU A 101 -7.22 -36.15 -100.46
C GLU A 101 -7.56 -37.57 -100.96
N SER A 102 -8.55 -38.23 -100.33
CA SER A 102 -9.68 -38.94 -101.00
C SER A 102 -10.40 -39.93 -100.08
N ALA A 103 -11.24 -39.44 -99.16
CA ALA A 103 -12.21 -40.29 -98.43
C ALA A 103 -13.57 -39.62 -98.16
N ALA A 104 -13.79 -38.40 -98.66
CA ALA A 104 -15.12 -37.80 -98.73
C ALA A 104 -15.91 -38.36 -99.93
N ASN A 105 -16.06 -39.69 -100.00
CA ASN A 105 -16.97 -40.42 -100.89
C ASN A 105 -16.97 -41.92 -100.54
N ARG A 106 -17.85 -42.30 -99.60
CA ARG A 106 -18.49 -43.62 -99.40
C ARG A 106 -19.34 -43.51 -98.13
N THR A 107 -20.56 -42.97 -98.22
CA THR A 107 -21.77 -43.75 -98.54
C THR A 107 -21.80 -45.13 -97.87
N THR A 108 -22.35 -45.17 -96.67
CA THR A 108 -23.17 -46.30 -96.25
C THR A 108 -24.63 -45.85 -96.35
N ASP A 109 -25.06 -45.63 -97.58
CA ASP A 109 -26.48 -45.45 -97.87
C ASP A 109 -27.20 -46.76 -97.53
N THR A 110 -28.27 -46.61 -96.74
CA THR A 110 -29.30 -47.62 -96.57
C THR A 110 -29.89 -48.02 -97.92
N ILE A 111 -30.15 -49.32 -98.12
CA ILE A 111 -30.95 -49.83 -99.24
C ILE A 111 -32.27 -49.04 -99.28
N GLY A 112 -32.48 -48.33 -100.39
CA GLY A 112 -33.60 -47.43 -100.58
C GLY A 112 -34.48 -47.87 -101.75
N GLU A 113 -35.68 -47.30 -101.82
CA GLU A 113 -36.76 -47.68 -102.74
C GLU A 113 -36.41 -47.53 -104.25
N ARG A 114 -35.23 -47.01 -104.59
CA ARG A 114 -34.72 -46.86 -105.96
C ARG A 114 -33.84 -48.01 -106.44
N ASP A 115 -33.36 -48.88 -105.55
CA ASP A 115 -32.67 -50.13 -105.92
C ASP A 115 -33.66 -51.24 -106.37
N LEU A 116 -34.97 -50.93 -106.39
CA LEU A 116 -36.06 -51.81 -106.80
C LEU A 116 -36.67 -51.44 -108.17
N GLU A 117 -36.20 -50.37 -108.83
CA GLU A 117 -36.64 -49.99 -110.18
C GLU A 117 -35.83 -50.73 -111.25
N LEU A 118 -36.20 -51.99 -111.52
CA LEU A 118 -35.66 -52.81 -112.60
C LEU A 118 -36.72 -53.07 -113.68
N ASP A 119 -36.73 -52.23 -114.72
CA ASP A 119 -37.47 -52.47 -115.95
C ASP A 119 -36.63 -53.38 -116.86
N PHE A 120 -37.04 -54.65 -117.00
CA PHE A 120 -36.31 -55.64 -117.80
C PHE A 120 -36.89 -55.73 -119.21
N ASP A 121 -36.13 -55.27 -120.19
CA ASP A 121 -36.45 -55.47 -121.60
C ASP A 121 -36.17 -56.93 -122.02
N PHE A 122 -37.23 -57.65 -122.38
CA PHE A 122 -37.18 -59.06 -122.79
C PHE A 122 -37.21 -59.27 -124.31
N ASP A 123 -36.88 -58.24 -125.09
CA ASP A 123 -36.55 -58.31 -126.53
C ASP A 123 -37.59 -59.10 -127.36
N GLY A 124 -38.87 -58.90 -127.04
CA GLY A 124 -40.02 -59.51 -127.72
C GLY A 124 -40.29 -61.00 -127.44
N LEU A 125 -39.59 -61.64 -126.49
CA LEU A 125 -39.74 -63.08 -126.18
C LEU A 125 -40.20 -63.34 -124.74
N SER A 126 -40.99 -64.41 -124.55
CA SER A 126 -41.59 -64.70 -123.24
C SER A 126 -40.63 -65.43 -122.29
N LEU A 127 -40.65 -65.08 -121.00
CA LEU A 127 -39.84 -65.67 -119.92
C LEU A 127 -39.83 -67.22 -119.86
N ARG A 128 -40.87 -67.88 -120.38
CA ARG A 128 -40.92 -69.36 -120.46
C ARG A 128 -39.99 -69.97 -121.51
N GLN A 129 -39.60 -69.23 -122.54
CA GLN A 129 -38.68 -69.72 -123.58
C GLN A 129 -37.21 -69.63 -123.15
N LEU A 130 -36.87 -68.68 -122.25
CA LEU A 130 -35.51 -68.52 -121.73
C LEU A 130 -35.16 -69.55 -120.65
N ALA A 131 -36.15 -70.05 -119.90
CA ALA A 131 -35.95 -71.12 -118.92
C ALA A 131 -35.75 -72.52 -119.55
N SER A 132 -36.04 -72.69 -120.84
CA SER A 132 -35.93 -73.97 -121.57
C SER A 132 -34.61 -74.18 -122.31
N SER A 133 -33.75 -73.17 -122.43
CA SER A 133 -32.48 -73.27 -123.18
C SER A 133 -31.31 -73.85 -122.37
N ASN A 134 -31.40 -73.86 -121.03
CA ASN A 134 -30.25 -74.08 -120.15
C ASN A 134 -30.36 -75.38 -119.32
N LYS A 135 -30.71 -76.50 -119.97
CA LYS A 135 -31.18 -77.72 -119.28
C LYS A 135 -30.72 -79.05 -119.91
N ALA A 136 -29.47 -79.12 -120.39
CA ALA A 136 -28.92 -80.29 -121.08
C ALA A 136 -27.80 -81.03 -120.32
N ASP A 137 -26.89 -80.34 -119.62
CA ASP A 137 -25.62 -80.93 -119.18
C ASP A 137 -25.49 -80.98 -117.64
N THR A 138 -26.03 -82.05 -117.02
CA THR A 138 -25.70 -82.46 -115.64
C THR A 138 -25.80 -83.97 -115.48
N GLU A 139 -24.66 -84.66 -115.39
CA GLU A 139 -24.41 -85.89 -114.62
C GLU A 139 -22.87 -86.17 -114.63
N ASP A 140 -22.38 -87.03 -113.72
CA ASP A 140 -20.96 -87.43 -113.51
C ASP A 140 -19.99 -86.43 -112.81
N ALA A 141 -20.18 -86.17 -111.50
CA ALA A 141 -19.17 -85.53 -110.65
C ALA A 141 -19.16 -86.05 -109.19
N ASP A 142 -18.73 -87.30 -108.98
CA ASP A 142 -18.55 -87.89 -107.65
C ASP A 142 -17.32 -88.84 -107.61
N SER A 143 -16.18 -88.40 -107.05
CA SER A 143 -15.11 -89.26 -106.48
C SER A 143 -13.88 -88.48 -105.96
N TYR A 144 -13.12 -89.12 -105.03
CA TYR A 144 -11.77 -88.78 -104.52
C TYR A 144 -11.58 -87.79 -103.34
N GLN A 145 -11.97 -88.19 -102.11
CA GLN A 145 -11.40 -87.61 -100.88
C GLN A 145 -11.45 -88.58 -99.66
N ARG A 146 -10.32 -88.92 -99.00
CA ARG A 146 -10.26 -89.59 -97.66
C ARG A 146 -8.86 -89.77 -97.04
N GLN A 147 -8.85 -89.94 -95.69
CA GLN A 147 -7.72 -90.15 -94.72
C GLN A 147 -7.03 -88.86 -94.21
N THR A 148 -6.61 -88.67 -92.94
CA THR A 148 -6.83 -89.38 -91.63
C THR A 148 -6.69 -88.40 -90.43
N THR A 149 -6.83 -88.83 -89.15
CA THR A 149 -7.07 -87.92 -87.99
C THR A 149 -6.23 -88.04 -86.70
N GLU A 150 -5.45 -89.11 -86.47
CA GLU A 150 -4.90 -89.41 -85.12
C GLU A 150 -3.76 -88.47 -84.64
N GLU A 151 -2.93 -87.94 -85.54
CA GLU A 151 -1.79 -87.07 -85.16
C GLU A 151 -2.22 -85.73 -84.54
N PHE A 152 -3.48 -85.33 -84.75
CA PHE A 152 -4.03 -84.08 -84.21
C PHE A 152 -4.29 -84.14 -82.69
N GLU A 153 -4.61 -85.33 -82.15
CA GLU A 153 -5.01 -85.47 -80.75
C GLU A 153 -3.83 -85.39 -79.76
N THR A 154 -2.65 -85.90 -80.14
CA THR A 154 -1.48 -85.90 -79.24
C THR A 154 -0.85 -84.52 -79.06
N SER A 155 -0.79 -83.71 -80.12
CA SER A 155 -0.34 -82.31 -80.01
C SER A 155 -1.28 -81.48 -79.12
N LYS A 156 -2.59 -81.72 -79.22
CA LYS A 156 -3.61 -80.99 -78.46
C LYS A 156 -3.38 -81.05 -76.94
N ALA A 157 -3.05 -82.23 -76.40
CA ALA A 157 -2.85 -82.44 -74.96
C ALA A 157 -1.69 -81.62 -74.37
N GLN A 158 -0.60 -81.40 -75.14
CA GLN A 158 0.55 -80.62 -74.67
C GLN A 158 0.22 -79.12 -74.61
N PHE A 159 -0.55 -78.61 -75.58
CA PHE A 159 -1.04 -77.24 -75.56
C PHE A 159 -2.06 -77.00 -74.43
N GLU A 160 -2.92 -77.99 -74.12
CA GLU A 160 -3.86 -77.92 -72.99
C GLU A 160 -3.15 -77.77 -71.63
N ASP A 161 -2.02 -78.47 -71.40
CA ASP A 161 -1.29 -78.41 -70.13
C ASP A 161 -0.41 -77.14 -69.99
N LEU A 162 0.18 -76.66 -71.09
CA LEU A 162 0.83 -75.34 -71.11
C LEU A 162 -0.19 -74.22 -70.87
N HIS A 163 -1.39 -74.33 -71.45
CA HIS A 163 -2.47 -73.38 -71.20
C HIS A 163 -2.94 -73.38 -69.74
N ARG A 164 -2.98 -74.55 -69.07
CA ARG A 164 -3.19 -74.64 -67.61
C ARG A 164 -2.13 -73.90 -66.80
N SER A 165 -0.85 -74.06 -67.15
CA SER A 165 0.24 -73.40 -66.42
C SER A 165 0.20 -71.88 -66.58
N ILE A 166 -0.10 -71.39 -67.78
CA ILE A 166 -0.32 -69.95 -68.04
C ILE A 166 -1.53 -69.45 -67.25
N ALA A 167 -2.67 -70.15 -67.29
CA ALA A 167 -3.86 -69.79 -66.52
C ALA A 167 -3.62 -69.79 -64.99
N ALA A 168 -2.73 -70.65 -64.48
CA ALA A 168 -2.33 -70.63 -63.07
C ALA A 168 -1.47 -69.40 -62.72
N CYS A 169 -0.52 -69.03 -63.57
CA CYS A 169 0.27 -67.80 -63.42
C CYS A 169 -0.60 -66.55 -63.53
N ASP A 170 -1.53 -66.49 -64.48
CA ASP A 170 -2.51 -65.41 -64.62
C ASP A 170 -3.42 -65.32 -63.39
N GLY A 171 -3.82 -66.46 -62.78
CA GLY A 171 -4.56 -66.48 -61.52
C GLY A 171 -3.77 -65.89 -60.34
N VAL A 172 -2.46 -66.15 -60.26
CA VAL A 172 -1.58 -65.54 -59.24
C VAL A 172 -1.37 -64.05 -59.50
N LEU A 173 -1.14 -63.65 -60.76
CA LEU A 173 -1.00 -62.25 -61.15
C LEU A 173 -2.29 -61.47 -60.89
N SER A 174 -3.46 -62.03 -61.21
CA SER A 174 -4.77 -61.47 -60.90
C SER A 174 -4.99 -61.30 -59.40
N SER A 175 -4.50 -62.23 -58.57
CA SER A 175 -4.51 -62.09 -57.11
C SER A 175 -3.59 -60.95 -56.63
N VAL A 176 -2.38 -60.82 -57.17
CA VAL A 176 -1.46 -59.71 -56.84
C VAL A 176 -2.02 -58.36 -57.31
N GLU A 177 -2.60 -58.30 -58.51
CA GLU A 177 -3.28 -57.12 -59.04
C GLU A 177 -4.48 -56.73 -58.18
N THR A 178 -5.30 -57.70 -57.75
CA THR A 178 -6.44 -57.47 -56.85
C THR A 178 -5.97 -56.90 -55.51
N ASN A 179 -4.91 -57.47 -54.91
CA ASN A 179 -4.36 -57.00 -53.64
C ASN A 179 -3.69 -55.63 -53.76
N LEU A 180 -2.95 -55.33 -54.82
CA LEU A 180 -2.38 -54.00 -55.04
C LEU A 180 -3.46 -52.96 -55.35
N THR A 181 -4.53 -53.37 -56.05
CA THR A 181 -5.70 -52.52 -56.30
C THR A 181 -6.46 -52.25 -55.01
N SER A 182 -6.64 -53.23 -54.12
CA SER A 182 -7.25 -52.99 -52.81
C SER A 182 -6.36 -52.08 -51.95
N PHE A 183 -5.05 -52.33 -51.84
CA PHE A 183 -4.13 -51.44 -51.11
C PHE A 183 -4.12 -50.00 -51.66
N ARG A 184 -4.19 -49.83 -52.99
CA ARG A 184 -4.30 -48.50 -53.61
C ARG A 184 -5.62 -47.82 -53.23
N ASN A 185 -6.73 -48.57 -53.24
CA ASN A 185 -8.04 -48.05 -52.90
C ASN A 185 -8.14 -47.72 -51.39
N ASP A 186 -7.53 -48.54 -50.52
CA ASP A 186 -7.44 -48.29 -49.07
C ASP A 186 -6.57 -47.06 -48.76
N LEU A 187 -5.43 -46.89 -49.46
CA LEU A 187 -4.62 -45.67 -49.34
C LEU A 187 -5.36 -44.44 -49.86
N ALA A 188 -6.15 -44.56 -50.93
CA ALA A 188 -6.99 -43.47 -51.42
C ALA A 188 -8.09 -43.12 -50.41
N ALA A 189 -8.75 -44.12 -49.80
CA ALA A 189 -9.75 -43.91 -48.75
C ALA A 189 -9.16 -43.25 -47.51
N VAL A 190 -8.03 -43.76 -46.99
CA VAL A 190 -7.32 -43.18 -45.83
C VAL A 190 -6.81 -41.77 -46.13
N SER A 191 -6.34 -41.50 -47.36
CA SER A 191 -5.92 -40.15 -47.74
C SER A 191 -7.11 -39.18 -47.79
N ALA A 192 -8.25 -39.60 -48.35
CA ALA A 192 -9.48 -38.82 -48.35
C ALA A 192 -10.02 -38.58 -46.93
N ASP A 193 -9.93 -39.56 -46.02
CA ASP A 193 -10.29 -39.41 -44.61
C ASP A 193 -9.34 -38.46 -43.87
N ILE A 194 -8.04 -38.50 -44.15
CA ILE A 194 -7.05 -37.55 -43.59
C ILE A 194 -7.30 -36.14 -44.11
N GLU A 195 -7.62 -35.96 -45.39
CA GLU A 195 -7.98 -34.67 -45.98
C GLU A 195 -9.31 -34.15 -45.40
N SER A 196 -10.30 -35.02 -45.21
CA SER A 196 -11.56 -34.73 -44.51
C SER A 196 -11.33 -34.32 -43.06
N LEU A 197 -10.44 -34.99 -42.33
CA LEU A 197 -10.07 -34.62 -40.97
C LEU A 197 -9.25 -33.32 -40.90
N GLN A 198 -8.32 -33.08 -41.82
CA GLN A 198 -7.57 -31.83 -41.89
C GLN A 198 -8.48 -30.64 -42.24
N SER A 199 -9.33 -30.77 -43.25
CA SER A 199 -10.29 -29.73 -43.63
C SER A 199 -11.31 -29.46 -42.51
N ARG A 200 -11.78 -30.50 -41.82
CA ARG A 200 -12.63 -30.35 -40.61
C ARG A 200 -11.87 -29.68 -39.45
N SER A 201 -10.60 -30.02 -39.24
CA SER A 201 -9.76 -29.44 -38.19
C SER A 201 -9.47 -27.95 -38.45
N THR A 202 -9.09 -27.58 -39.67
CA THR A 202 -8.87 -26.18 -40.05
C THR A 202 -10.17 -25.37 -39.99
N ALA A 203 -11.29 -25.93 -40.46
CA ALA A 203 -12.61 -25.29 -40.33
C ALA A 203 -13.04 -25.08 -38.87
N LEU A 204 -12.76 -26.03 -37.97
CA LEU A 204 -13.00 -25.87 -36.54
C LEU A 204 -12.07 -24.81 -35.91
N ASN A 205 -10.79 -24.77 -36.31
CA ASN A 205 -9.85 -23.78 -35.83
C ASN A 205 -10.24 -22.36 -36.26
N VAL A 206 -10.68 -22.17 -37.51
CA VAL A 206 -11.22 -20.90 -38.01
C VAL A 206 -12.49 -20.49 -37.24
N ARG A 207 -13.40 -21.43 -36.96
CA ARG A 207 -14.59 -21.17 -36.13
C ARG A 207 -14.23 -20.78 -34.69
N LEU A 208 -13.20 -21.40 -34.12
CA LEU A 208 -12.72 -21.12 -32.77
C LEU A 208 -12.05 -19.74 -32.69
N GLU A 209 -11.23 -19.37 -33.68
CA GLU A 209 -10.60 -18.05 -33.73
C GLU A 209 -11.63 -16.94 -33.98
N ASN A 210 -12.61 -17.17 -34.85
CA ASN A 210 -13.75 -16.27 -35.03
C ASN A 210 -14.59 -16.12 -33.75
N ARG A 211 -14.74 -17.19 -32.95
CA ARG A 211 -15.42 -17.08 -31.64
C ARG A 211 -14.59 -16.29 -30.64
N LYS A 212 -13.28 -16.50 -30.57
CA LYS A 212 -12.37 -15.72 -29.70
C LYS A 212 -12.32 -14.24 -30.07
N SER A 213 -12.31 -13.90 -31.35
CA SER A 213 -12.29 -12.50 -31.79
C SER A 213 -13.62 -11.80 -31.46
N VAL A 214 -14.75 -12.49 -31.63
CA VAL A 214 -16.08 -12.04 -31.18
C VAL A 214 -16.14 -11.91 -29.66
N GLU A 215 -15.72 -12.92 -28.90
CA GLU A 215 -15.67 -12.89 -27.42
C GLU A 215 -14.83 -11.72 -26.91
N LYS A 216 -13.65 -11.48 -27.50
CA LYS A 216 -12.76 -10.37 -27.17
C LYS A 216 -13.38 -8.99 -27.48
N ALA A 217 -14.26 -8.90 -28.48
CA ALA A 217 -14.95 -7.66 -28.84
C ALA A 217 -16.21 -7.41 -28.00
N PHE A 218 -17.05 -8.44 -27.79
CA PHE A 218 -18.34 -8.31 -27.11
C PHE A 218 -18.25 -8.50 -25.59
N GLY A 219 -17.33 -9.33 -25.09
CA GLY A 219 -17.17 -9.62 -23.66
C GLY A 219 -17.09 -8.36 -22.79
N PRO A 220 -16.17 -7.41 -23.07
CA PRO A 220 -16.06 -6.17 -22.32
C PRO A 220 -17.35 -5.32 -22.33
N VAL A 221 -18.06 -5.28 -23.45
CA VAL A 221 -19.32 -4.53 -23.60
C VAL A 221 -20.44 -5.20 -22.79
N VAL A 222 -20.52 -6.53 -22.79
CA VAL A 222 -21.52 -7.28 -22.01
C VAL A 222 -21.22 -7.21 -20.50
N GLU A 223 -19.96 -7.24 -20.08
CA GLU A 223 -19.57 -7.08 -18.67
C GLU A 223 -19.83 -5.67 -18.11
N GLU A 224 -19.72 -4.64 -18.96
CA GLU A 224 -20.03 -3.25 -18.64
C GLU A 224 -21.54 -3.00 -18.57
N LEU A 225 -22.31 -3.62 -19.49
CA LEU A 225 -23.76 -3.48 -19.64
C LEU A 225 -24.57 -4.48 -18.78
N SER A 226 -23.90 -5.27 -17.92
CA SER A 226 -24.57 -6.20 -17.00
C SER A 226 -24.13 -5.99 -15.55
N VAL A 227 -25.09 -6.21 -14.63
CA VAL A 227 -24.89 -6.23 -13.19
C VAL A 227 -25.35 -7.58 -12.68
N SER A 228 -24.46 -8.33 -12.04
CA SER A 228 -24.80 -9.63 -11.47
C SER A 228 -25.84 -9.49 -10.34
N PRO A 229 -26.92 -10.30 -10.31
CA PRO A 229 -27.90 -10.27 -9.21
C PRO A 229 -27.29 -10.47 -7.83
N HIS A 230 -26.15 -11.17 -7.74
CA HIS A 230 -25.40 -11.35 -6.49
C HIS A 230 -24.83 -10.02 -5.97
N VAL A 231 -24.37 -9.13 -6.85
CA VAL A 231 -23.92 -7.77 -6.49
C VAL A 231 -25.09 -6.96 -5.92
N VAL A 232 -26.27 -7.05 -6.55
CA VAL A 232 -27.48 -6.35 -6.11
C VAL A 232 -27.88 -6.81 -4.70
N SER A 233 -28.05 -8.12 -4.47
CA SER A 233 -28.41 -8.66 -3.15
C SER A 233 -27.35 -8.35 -2.07
N LYS A 234 -26.05 -8.51 -2.37
CA LYS A 234 -24.98 -8.20 -1.40
C LYS A 234 -24.97 -6.71 -1.02
N ILE A 235 -25.32 -5.80 -1.93
CA ILE A 235 -25.40 -4.35 -1.63
C ILE A 235 -26.69 -3.96 -0.90
N SER A 236 -27.84 -4.56 -1.23
CA SER A 236 -29.12 -4.23 -0.61
C SER A 236 -29.30 -4.83 0.79
N GLU A 237 -28.84 -6.07 0.99
CA GLU A 237 -29.13 -6.89 2.18
C GLU A 237 -27.87 -7.35 2.93
N GLY A 238 -26.72 -7.40 2.26
CA GLY A 238 -25.49 -7.95 2.83
C GLY A 238 -24.79 -7.06 3.86
N HIS A 239 -24.04 -7.70 4.76
CA HIS A 239 -23.13 -7.02 5.68
C HIS A 239 -21.98 -6.31 4.94
N ILE A 240 -21.51 -5.21 5.54
CA ILE A 240 -20.42 -4.37 5.04
C ILE A 240 -19.08 -4.98 5.43
N ASP A 241 -18.66 -5.95 4.62
CA ASP A 241 -17.36 -6.63 4.70
C ASP A 241 -16.37 -6.05 3.67
N GLU A 242 -15.10 -6.50 3.68
CA GLU A 242 -14.15 -6.16 2.61
C GLU A 242 -14.63 -6.59 1.21
N THR A 243 -15.41 -7.68 1.13
CA THR A 243 -16.04 -8.11 -0.12
C THR A 243 -17.10 -7.11 -0.58
N TRP A 244 -17.85 -6.52 0.35
CA TRP A 244 -18.86 -5.50 0.06
C TRP A 244 -18.24 -4.24 -0.55
N VAL A 245 -17.07 -3.80 -0.05
CA VAL A 245 -16.32 -2.67 -0.62
C VAL A 245 -15.87 -2.94 -2.06
N LYS A 246 -15.43 -4.17 -2.37
CA LYS A 246 -15.08 -4.57 -3.75
C LYS A 246 -16.29 -4.51 -4.68
N MET A 247 -17.43 -5.06 -4.24
CA MET A 247 -18.69 -5.00 -5.00
C MET A 247 -19.19 -3.56 -5.18
N LEU A 248 -18.97 -2.67 -4.21
CA LEU A 248 -19.27 -1.24 -4.34
C LEU A 248 -18.41 -0.56 -5.41
N ALA A 249 -17.09 -0.84 -5.44
CA ALA A 249 -16.20 -0.29 -6.46
C ALA A 249 -16.61 -0.75 -7.88
N ASP A 250 -17.06 -2.00 -8.01
CA ASP A 250 -17.60 -2.55 -9.25
C ASP A 250 -18.91 -1.88 -9.70
N VAL A 251 -19.74 -1.42 -8.76
CA VAL A 251 -20.94 -0.61 -9.07
C VAL A 251 -20.56 0.85 -9.37
N ASP A 252 -19.58 1.43 -8.67
CA ASP A 252 -19.11 2.79 -8.94
C ASP A 252 -18.48 2.91 -10.34
N LYS A 253 -17.71 1.90 -10.75
CA LYS A 253 -17.14 1.80 -12.10
C LYS A 253 -18.26 1.79 -13.16
N ARG A 254 -19.29 0.94 -12.99
CA ARG A 254 -20.44 0.85 -13.90
C ARG A 254 -21.28 2.13 -13.92
N ALA A 255 -21.51 2.76 -12.77
CA ALA A 255 -22.22 4.03 -12.67
C ALA A 255 -21.45 5.19 -13.34
N ALA A 256 -20.11 5.18 -13.29
CA ALA A 256 -19.27 6.13 -14.01
C ALA A 256 -19.29 5.88 -15.53
N SER A 257 -19.23 4.61 -15.97
CA SER A 257 -19.41 4.21 -17.37
C SER A 257 -20.75 4.66 -17.94
N TYR A 258 -21.86 4.42 -17.22
CA TYR A 258 -23.20 4.89 -17.61
C TYR A 258 -23.23 6.41 -17.83
N LYS A 259 -22.76 7.20 -16.85
CA LYS A 259 -22.69 8.67 -16.97
C LYS A 259 -21.81 9.13 -18.15
N LYS A 260 -20.71 8.42 -18.45
CA LYS A 260 -19.86 8.70 -19.61
C LYS A 260 -20.55 8.33 -20.93
N SER A 261 -21.28 7.23 -20.98
CA SER A 261 -22.01 6.79 -22.17
C SER A 261 -23.07 7.83 -22.56
N ILE A 262 -23.93 8.26 -21.63
CA ILE A 262 -24.95 9.30 -21.85
C ILE A 262 -24.33 10.58 -22.45
N ALA A 263 -23.16 10.97 -21.96
CA ALA A 263 -22.48 12.19 -22.40
C ALA A 263 -21.76 12.09 -23.76
N SER A 264 -21.64 10.90 -24.36
CA SER A 264 -20.79 10.68 -25.55
C SER A 264 -21.45 9.89 -26.68
N GLN A 265 -22.44 9.05 -26.39
CA GLN A 265 -23.19 8.26 -27.36
C GLN A 265 -24.67 8.26 -26.95
N GLY A 266 -25.55 8.63 -27.88
CA GLY A 266 -27.00 8.72 -27.63
C GLY A 266 -27.59 7.42 -27.07
N GLU A 267 -28.70 7.55 -26.34
CA GLU A 267 -29.28 6.51 -25.49
C GLU A 267 -29.43 5.14 -26.19
N SER A 268 -28.50 4.23 -25.93
CA SER A 268 -28.72 2.81 -26.19
C SER A 268 -29.81 2.30 -25.26
N LYS A 269 -30.79 1.56 -25.79
CA LYS A 269 -31.94 1.04 -25.02
C LYS A 269 -31.50 0.27 -23.76
N ALA A 270 -30.42 -0.49 -23.85
CA ALA A 270 -29.89 -1.24 -22.71
C ALA A 270 -29.29 -0.33 -21.61
N TRP A 271 -28.74 0.84 -21.96
CA TRP A 271 -28.35 1.85 -20.97
C TRP A 271 -29.57 2.56 -20.37
N ALA A 272 -30.63 2.77 -21.15
CA ALA A 272 -31.90 3.32 -20.65
C ALA A 272 -32.59 2.38 -19.63
N ASP A 273 -32.51 1.06 -19.84
CA ASP A 273 -33.02 0.06 -18.88
C ASP A 273 -32.11 -0.10 -17.65
N LEU A 274 -30.78 -0.09 -17.84
CA LEU A 274 -29.81 -0.30 -16.75
C LEU A 274 -29.62 0.93 -15.86
N GLY A 275 -29.71 2.13 -16.42
CA GLY A 275 -29.58 3.42 -15.74
C GLY A 275 -30.39 3.55 -14.45
N PRO A 276 -31.73 3.43 -14.47
CA PRO A 276 -32.56 3.55 -13.28
C PRO A 276 -32.33 2.43 -12.25
N LEU A 277 -31.80 1.27 -12.67
CA LEU A 277 -31.38 0.21 -11.75
C LEU A 277 -30.07 0.59 -11.03
N LEU A 278 -29.08 1.10 -11.77
CA LEU A 278 -27.83 1.60 -11.20
C LEU A 278 -28.08 2.77 -10.24
N GLU A 279 -28.96 3.72 -10.58
CA GLU A 279 -29.32 4.84 -9.70
C GLU A 279 -30.03 4.40 -8.42
N LYS A 280 -30.96 3.44 -8.50
CA LYS A 280 -31.58 2.85 -7.30
C LYS A 280 -30.54 2.11 -6.44
N LEU A 281 -29.59 1.42 -7.07
CA LEU A 281 -28.54 0.68 -6.38
C LEU A 281 -27.53 1.63 -5.69
N THR A 282 -27.12 2.72 -6.35
CA THR A 282 -26.25 3.74 -5.73
C THR A 282 -26.95 4.46 -4.59
N MET A 283 -28.23 4.82 -4.74
CA MET A 283 -29.02 5.42 -3.65
C MET A 283 -29.16 4.45 -2.45
N LYS A 284 -29.39 3.15 -2.69
CA LYS A 284 -29.43 2.16 -1.61
C LYS A 284 -28.07 1.95 -0.94
N ALA A 285 -26.98 1.98 -1.71
CA ALA A 285 -25.62 1.96 -1.17
C ALA A 285 -25.33 3.20 -0.30
N VAL A 286 -25.73 4.39 -0.74
CA VAL A 286 -25.61 5.65 0.02
C VAL A 286 -26.36 5.57 1.37
N GLU A 287 -27.58 5.04 1.38
CA GLU A 287 -28.36 4.80 2.60
C GLU A 287 -27.61 3.87 3.58
N ARG A 288 -27.08 2.74 3.09
CA ARG A 288 -26.33 1.76 3.90
C ARG A 288 -25.01 2.32 4.44
N ILE A 289 -24.27 3.06 3.61
CA ILE A 289 -23.02 3.71 3.99
C ILE A 289 -23.27 4.77 5.08
N ARG A 290 -24.31 5.61 4.91
CA ARG A 290 -24.73 6.58 5.92
C ARG A 290 -24.99 5.90 7.26
N ASP A 291 -25.83 4.87 7.27
CA ASP A 291 -26.22 4.19 8.52
C ASP A 291 -25.00 3.58 9.23
N PHE A 292 -24.09 2.97 8.47
CA PHE A 292 -22.85 2.41 8.99
C PHE A 292 -21.94 3.48 9.59
N ILE A 293 -21.61 4.54 8.84
CA ILE A 293 -20.71 5.60 9.33
C ILE A 293 -21.34 6.31 10.54
N VAL A 294 -22.64 6.57 10.53
CA VAL A 294 -23.37 7.14 11.68
C VAL A 294 -23.31 6.21 12.90
N ALA A 295 -23.41 4.89 12.73
CA ALA A 295 -23.23 3.93 13.81
C ALA A 295 -21.79 3.95 14.37
N GLN A 296 -20.76 4.05 13.51
CA GLN A 296 -19.37 4.19 13.96
C GLN A 296 -19.12 5.51 14.69
N ILE A 297 -19.67 6.63 14.21
CA ILE A 297 -19.59 7.93 14.90
C ILE A 297 -20.28 7.87 16.28
N LYS A 298 -21.41 7.17 16.41
CA LYS A 298 -22.06 6.93 17.71
C LYS A 298 -21.18 6.09 18.64
N ALA A 299 -20.46 5.08 18.13
CA ALA A 299 -19.56 4.25 18.93
C ALA A 299 -18.40 5.05 19.56
N LEU A 300 -17.90 6.09 18.88
CA LEU A 300 -16.86 7.01 19.41
C LEU A 300 -17.29 7.76 20.68
N ARG A 301 -18.60 7.86 20.98
CA ARG A 301 -19.13 8.52 22.18
C ARG A 301 -19.12 7.63 23.43
N SER A 302 -18.77 6.34 23.28
CA SER A 302 -18.78 5.40 24.40
C SER A 302 -17.58 5.63 25.35
N PRO A 303 -17.79 5.68 26.68
CA PRO A 303 -16.75 6.13 27.63
C PRO A 303 -15.62 5.13 27.87
N HIS A 304 -15.69 3.92 27.31
CA HIS A 304 -14.74 2.83 27.57
C HIS A 304 -13.95 2.38 26.34
N ILE A 305 -14.21 2.93 25.15
CA ILE A 305 -13.51 2.55 23.92
C ILE A 305 -12.45 3.62 23.56
N ASN A 306 -11.26 3.17 23.14
CA ASN A 306 -10.26 4.07 22.58
C ASN A 306 -10.70 4.48 21.16
N ALA A 307 -10.89 5.79 20.93
CA ALA A 307 -11.31 6.33 19.63
C ALA A 307 -10.36 5.89 18.49
N GLN A 308 -9.05 5.80 18.77
CA GLN A 308 -8.03 5.39 17.81
C GLN A 308 -8.23 3.94 17.31
N ILE A 309 -8.74 3.04 18.14
CA ILE A 309 -9.05 1.65 17.75
C ILE A 309 -10.23 1.64 16.76
N ILE A 310 -11.29 2.40 17.03
CA ILE A 310 -12.43 2.53 16.10
C ILE A 310 -11.97 3.19 14.79
N GLN A 311 -11.16 4.25 14.87
CA GLN A 311 -10.57 4.92 13.70
C GLN A 311 -9.76 3.95 12.82
N GLN A 312 -8.87 3.15 13.41
CA GLN A 312 -8.06 2.17 12.69
C GLN A 312 -8.91 1.04 12.08
N HIS A 313 -9.75 0.37 12.88
CA HIS A 313 -10.44 -0.85 12.45
C HIS A 313 -11.72 -0.61 11.66
N ASN A 314 -12.47 0.46 11.94
CA ASN A 314 -13.82 0.67 11.39
C ASN A 314 -13.92 1.86 10.44
N PHE A 315 -13.04 2.85 10.53
CA PHE A 315 -12.99 3.97 9.58
C PHE A 315 -11.91 3.73 8.50
N LEU A 316 -10.62 3.64 8.85
CA LEU A 316 -9.52 3.53 7.87
C LEU A 316 -9.64 2.28 6.98
N LYS A 317 -10.02 1.13 7.57
CA LYS A 317 -10.30 -0.10 6.81
C LYS A 317 -11.38 0.07 5.74
N PHE A 318 -12.33 0.97 5.97
CA PHE A 318 -13.50 1.22 5.12
C PHE A 318 -13.50 2.64 4.54
N LYS A 319 -12.32 3.25 4.33
CA LYS A 319 -12.18 4.64 3.83
C LYS A 319 -12.89 4.89 2.50
N GLU A 320 -12.93 3.88 1.62
CA GLU A 320 -13.55 3.96 0.30
C GLU A 320 -15.07 4.23 0.38
N LEU A 321 -15.72 3.91 1.51
CA LEU A 321 -17.12 4.21 1.74
C LEU A 321 -17.39 5.73 1.75
N TYR A 322 -16.50 6.50 2.41
CA TYR A 322 -16.62 7.95 2.44
C TYR A 322 -16.29 8.58 1.08
N ALA A 323 -15.29 8.04 0.37
CA ALA A 323 -14.96 8.49 -0.98
C ALA A 323 -16.12 8.28 -1.96
N PHE A 324 -16.77 7.11 -1.92
CA PHE A 324 -17.98 6.84 -2.69
C PHE A 324 -19.13 7.79 -2.32
N LEU A 325 -19.38 7.98 -1.02
CA LEU A 325 -20.44 8.86 -0.53
C LEU A 325 -20.24 10.31 -1.01
N HIS A 326 -19.02 10.83 -0.91
CA HIS A 326 -18.69 12.19 -1.35
C HIS A 326 -18.84 12.37 -2.87
N LYS A 327 -18.52 11.34 -3.66
CA LYS A 327 -18.62 11.34 -5.12
C LYS A 327 -20.07 11.35 -5.62
N HIS A 328 -20.98 10.63 -4.97
CA HIS A 328 -22.39 10.52 -5.39
C HIS A 328 -23.34 11.48 -4.66
N HIS A 329 -23.05 11.86 -3.42
CA HIS A 329 -23.90 12.72 -2.61
C HIS A 329 -23.10 13.58 -1.60
N SER A 330 -22.38 14.59 -2.12
CA SER A 330 -21.47 15.45 -1.34
C SER A 330 -22.08 16.08 -0.08
N LYS A 331 -23.30 16.64 -0.13
CA LYS A 331 -23.96 17.29 1.02
C LYS A 331 -24.05 16.37 2.25
N LEU A 332 -24.43 15.11 2.04
CA LEU A 332 -24.52 14.12 3.11
C LEU A 332 -23.14 13.68 3.61
N ALA A 333 -22.13 13.67 2.75
CA ALA A 333 -20.74 13.45 3.16
C ALA A 333 -20.25 14.61 4.05
N GLU A 334 -20.54 15.86 3.69
CA GLU A 334 -20.24 17.06 4.49
C GLU A 334 -20.94 17.00 5.85
N GLU A 335 -22.25 16.73 5.91
CA GLU A 335 -23.01 16.55 7.16
C GLU A 335 -22.43 15.45 8.06
N ILE A 336 -22.05 14.30 7.50
CA ILE A 336 -21.43 13.20 8.25
C ILE A 336 -20.02 13.60 8.72
N SER A 337 -19.24 14.32 7.91
CA SER A 337 -17.93 14.83 8.30
C SER A 337 -18.04 15.82 9.47
N GLN A 338 -19.06 16.69 9.45
CA GLN A 338 -19.35 17.63 10.53
C GLN A 338 -19.84 16.90 11.79
N ALA A 339 -20.64 15.84 11.66
CA ALA A 339 -21.06 15.00 12.78
C ALA A 339 -19.88 14.26 13.43
N TYR A 340 -18.90 13.81 12.64
CA TYR A 340 -17.63 13.27 13.13
C TYR A 340 -16.83 14.36 13.87
N MET A 341 -16.61 15.52 13.24
CA MET A 341 -15.87 16.65 13.82
C MET A 341 -16.46 17.10 15.16
N ASN A 342 -17.78 17.28 15.24
CA ASN A 342 -18.47 17.66 16.48
C ASN A 342 -18.29 16.60 17.59
N THR A 343 -18.28 15.32 17.20
CA THR A 343 -18.08 14.20 18.14
C THR A 343 -16.64 14.16 18.66
N MET A 344 -15.63 14.34 17.79
CA MET A 344 -14.23 14.38 18.21
C MET A 344 -13.88 15.66 18.99
N ARG A 345 -14.44 16.81 18.60
CA ARG A 345 -14.31 18.08 19.35
C ARG A 345 -14.81 17.90 20.79
N TRP A 346 -15.98 17.27 20.98
CA TRP A 346 -16.49 16.93 22.30
C TRP A 346 -15.62 15.90 23.04
N TYR A 347 -15.19 14.84 22.35
CA TYR A 347 -14.37 13.75 22.92
C TYR A 347 -13.06 14.30 23.51
N TYR A 348 -12.26 15.00 22.71
CA TYR A 348 -11.00 15.56 23.16
C TYR A 348 -11.21 16.66 24.21
N ALA A 349 -12.17 17.57 24.04
CA ALA A 349 -12.43 18.60 25.03
C ALA A 349 -12.80 18.02 26.41
N ASN A 350 -13.72 17.05 26.47
CA ASN A 350 -14.10 16.38 27.72
C ASN A 350 -12.93 15.61 28.34
N GLN A 351 -12.17 14.88 27.53
CA GLN A 351 -11.07 14.04 28.01
C GLN A 351 -9.87 14.87 28.50
N PHE A 352 -9.50 15.93 27.79
CA PHE A 352 -8.46 16.87 28.26
C PHE A 352 -8.93 17.74 29.42
N THR A 353 -10.22 18.08 29.54
CA THR A 353 -10.76 18.74 30.75
C THR A 353 -10.61 17.86 31.99
N ARG A 354 -10.87 16.55 31.86
CA ARG A 354 -10.63 15.57 32.94
C ARG A 354 -9.15 15.43 33.25
N TYR A 355 -8.30 15.38 32.22
CA TYR A 355 -6.86 15.24 32.40
C TYR A 355 -6.22 16.48 33.04
N GLN A 356 -6.61 17.68 32.64
CA GLN A 356 -6.22 18.92 33.30
C GLN A 356 -6.55 18.87 34.80
N LYS A 357 -7.80 18.54 35.16
CA LYS A 357 -8.22 18.41 36.57
C LYS A 357 -7.48 17.33 37.37
N ALA A 358 -6.93 16.31 36.70
CA ALA A 358 -6.06 15.32 37.33
C ALA A 358 -4.66 15.89 37.57
N LEU A 359 -4.09 16.63 36.62
CA LEU A 359 -2.80 17.31 36.78
C LEU A 359 -2.86 18.47 37.79
N ASP A 360 -4.00 19.17 37.90
CA ASP A 360 -4.23 20.24 38.89
C ASP A 360 -4.20 19.72 40.35
N LYS A 361 -4.27 18.40 40.57
CA LYS A 361 -4.13 17.76 41.90
C LYS A 361 -2.68 17.47 42.28
N LEU A 362 -1.73 17.54 41.34
CA LEU A 362 -0.32 17.29 41.62
C LEU A 362 0.22 18.37 42.57
N LYS A 363 0.98 17.96 43.59
CA LYS A 363 1.60 18.89 44.53
C LYS A 363 2.79 19.56 43.85
N LEU A 364 2.79 20.88 43.79
CA LEU A 364 3.89 21.66 43.20
C LEU A 364 4.70 22.38 44.27
N HIS A 365 6.01 22.50 44.04
CA HIS A 365 6.86 23.42 44.78
C HIS A 365 6.44 24.88 44.49
N ILE A 366 6.28 25.67 45.56
CA ILE A 366 5.87 27.07 45.48
C ILE A 366 7.14 27.93 45.55
N ILE A 367 7.53 28.50 44.41
CA ILE A 367 8.62 29.48 44.29
C ILE A 367 7.96 30.86 44.12
N ASP A 368 7.93 31.63 45.21
CA ASP A 368 7.21 32.90 45.36
C ASP A 368 8.14 34.08 45.00
N LYS A 369 7.59 35.29 44.94
CA LYS A 369 8.33 36.54 44.63
C LYS A 369 9.52 36.83 45.57
N ASN A 370 9.54 36.19 46.74
CA ASN A 370 10.59 36.36 47.75
C ASN A 370 11.83 35.48 47.47
N ASP A 371 11.72 34.46 46.62
CA ASP A 371 12.80 33.51 46.31
C ASP A 371 13.75 34.11 45.26
N VAL A 372 14.40 35.21 45.63
CA VAL A 372 15.31 36.00 44.78
C VAL A 372 16.73 36.03 45.31
N LEU A 373 17.69 36.19 44.40
CA LEU A 373 19.12 36.27 44.70
C LEU A 373 19.45 37.25 45.82
N GLY A 374 18.91 38.47 45.78
CA GLY A 374 19.20 39.53 46.73
C GLY A 374 18.44 39.44 48.06
N HIS A 375 17.69 38.36 48.33
CA HIS A 375 17.08 38.14 49.63
C HIS A 375 18.11 37.62 50.64
N GLU A 376 18.55 38.50 51.54
CA GLU A 376 19.33 38.15 52.73
C GLU A 376 18.48 37.26 53.65
N GLU A 377 18.94 36.04 53.91
CA GLU A 377 18.27 35.13 54.83
C GLU A 377 18.30 35.73 56.25
N PRO A 378 17.14 36.03 56.89
CA PRO A 378 17.17 36.54 58.24
C PRO A 378 17.79 35.50 59.16
N THR A 379 18.84 35.88 59.89
CA THR A 379 19.49 35.01 60.87
C THR A 379 18.44 34.35 61.76
N ARG A 380 18.57 33.03 61.96
CA ARG A 380 17.55 32.03 62.38
C ARG A 380 16.66 32.32 63.61
N ARG A 381 16.75 33.50 64.23
CA ARG A 381 15.95 33.97 65.36
C ARG A 381 14.62 34.65 64.96
N ALA A 382 14.47 35.12 63.72
CA ALA A 382 13.27 35.87 63.30
C ALA A 382 12.10 34.99 62.80
N THR A 383 12.37 33.76 62.39
CA THR A 383 11.44 32.92 61.58
C THR A 383 10.26 32.32 62.35
N VAL A 384 10.16 32.54 63.67
CA VAL A 384 9.13 31.91 64.53
C VAL A 384 7.78 32.65 64.48
N LEU A 385 7.72 33.88 63.98
CA LEU A 385 6.53 34.75 64.07
C LEU A 385 5.74 34.92 62.76
N SER A 386 6.10 34.22 61.67
CA SER A 386 5.44 34.36 60.36
C SER A 386 4.83 33.05 59.83
N ALA A 387 4.27 32.23 60.73
CA ALA A 387 3.80 30.87 60.45
C ALA A 387 2.36 30.77 59.86
N THR A 388 2.01 31.63 58.90
CA THR A 388 0.67 31.64 58.25
C THR A 388 0.63 31.17 56.80
N LYS A 389 1.78 30.88 56.18
CA LYS A 389 1.85 30.10 54.92
C LYS A 389 2.39 28.71 55.21
N SER A 390 1.74 27.68 54.67
CA SER A 390 2.19 26.29 54.76
C SER A 390 3.51 26.12 54.02
N ALA A 391 4.62 26.01 54.75
CA ALA A 391 5.90 25.67 54.16
C ALA A 391 5.81 24.25 53.56
N GLY A 392 5.86 24.17 52.23
CA GLY A 392 6.01 22.90 51.53
C GLY A 392 7.39 22.27 51.80
N PRO A 393 7.68 21.10 51.18
CA PRO A 393 9.01 20.49 51.30
C PRO A 393 10.11 21.49 50.91
N PRO A 394 11.26 21.48 51.63
CA PRO A 394 12.38 22.35 51.31
C PRO A 394 12.84 22.08 49.88
N HIS A 395 12.99 23.15 49.09
CA HIS A 395 13.35 23.08 47.68
C HIS A 395 14.43 24.12 47.38
N ASP A 396 15.31 23.79 46.43
CA ASP A 396 16.43 24.65 46.03
C ASP A 396 16.05 25.36 44.73
N ALA A 397 15.44 26.55 44.85
CA ALA A 397 14.89 27.31 43.72
C ALA A 397 15.94 27.71 42.66
N PHE A 398 17.23 27.69 43.01
CA PHE A 398 18.32 28.15 42.16
C PHE A 398 19.07 27.03 41.45
N ASN A 399 18.77 25.77 41.79
CA ASN A 399 19.54 24.61 41.35
C ASN A 399 18.76 23.74 40.36
N LEU A 400 19.41 23.37 39.26
CA LEU A 400 18.79 22.55 38.22
C LEU A 400 18.66 21.08 38.64
N GLY A 401 19.63 20.54 39.38
CA GLY A 401 19.63 19.15 39.87
C GLY A 401 19.17 18.12 38.83
N ARG A 402 18.22 17.27 39.22
CA ARG A 402 17.60 16.24 38.34
C ARG A 402 16.47 16.76 37.44
N ARG A 403 16.12 18.05 37.50
CA ARG A 403 15.01 18.62 36.72
C ARG A 403 15.26 18.52 35.21
N ILE A 404 16.54 18.59 34.82
CA ILE A 404 17.00 18.40 33.43
C ILE A 404 16.71 17.01 32.86
N ASP A 405 16.50 15.98 33.70
CA ASP A 405 16.26 14.61 33.23
C ASP A 405 14.92 14.49 32.47
N LEU A 406 13.98 15.42 32.70
CA LEU A 406 12.73 15.53 31.96
C LEU A 406 12.92 15.90 30.47
N LEU A 407 14.03 16.59 30.13
CA LEU A 407 14.43 16.85 28.74
C LEU A 407 15.18 15.65 28.14
N LYS A 408 16.08 15.03 28.91
CA LYS A 408 16.93 13.92 28.44
C LYS A 408 16.15 12.63 28.19
N THR A 409 15.01 12.44 28.88
CA THR A 409 14.20 11.22 28.77
C THR A 409 13.27 11.25 27.55
N SER A 410 13.86 11.06 26.37
CA SER A 410 13.19 11.16 25.05
C SER A 410 11.98 10.23 24.84
N ASN A 411 11.91 9.08 25.52
CA ASN A 411 10.90 8.04 25.28
C ASN A 411 9.85 7.87 26.41
N ALA A 412 9.78 8.77 27.40
CA ALA A 412 8.81 8.64 28.48
C ALA A 412 7.41 9.14 28.07
N ALA A 413 6.46 8.21 27.89
CA ALA A 413 5.05 8.49 27.63
C ALA A 413 4.42 9.44 28.67
N ALA A 414 3.35 10.13 28.29
CA ALA A 414 2.66 11.06 29.17
C ALA A 414 1.99 10.35 30.37
N LEU A 415 2.14 10.92 31.57
CA LEU A 415 1.57 10.41 32.81
C LEU A 415 0.06 10.22 32.70
N SER A 416 -0.44 9.03 33.03
CA SER A 416 -1.87 8.74 32.90
C SER A 416 -2.71 9.44 33.96
N SER A 417 -3.94 9.82 33.60
CA SER A 417 -4.84 10.57 34.49
C SER A 417 -5.18 9.87 35.80
N TYR A 418 -4.94 8.57 35.92
CA TYR A 418 -5.16 7.82 37.17
C TYR A 418 -3.91 7.92 38.05
N LEU A 419 -2.73 7.68 37.47
CA LEU A 419 -1.44 7.82 38.14
C LEU A 419 -1.21 9.25 38.63
N ALA A 420 -1.67 10.27 37.88
CA ALA A 420 -1.63 11.67 38.29
C ALA A 420 -2.50 12.00 39.52
N GLU A 421 -3.56 11.21 39.79
CA GLU A 421 -4.40 11.40 40.99
C GLU A 421 -3.87 10.65 42.21
N GLU A 422 -3.18 9.53 42.00
CA GLU A 422 -2.53 8.76 43.07
C GLU A 422 -1.20 9.38 43.51
N ASP A 423 -0.48 10.07 42.62
CA ASP A 423 0.85 10.61 42.90
C ASP A 423 0.87 11.61 44.05
N GLN A 424 1.54 11.21 45.13
CA GLN A 424 1.71 12.02 46.35
C GLN A 424 3.02 12.81 46.37
N THR A 425 3.91 12.60 45.40
CA THR A 425 5.21 13.28 45.32
C THR A 425 5.04 14.76 44.95
N THR A 426 6.03 15.57 45.29
CA THR A 426 6.02 17.01 44.99
C THR A 426 6.90 17.26 43.77
N HIS A 427 6.36 18.01 42.81
CA HIS A 427 6.98 18.27 41.52
C HIS A 427 7.26 19.75 41.29
N TYR A 428 8.03 20.05 40.25
CA TYR A 428 8.18 21.41 39.72
C TYR A 428 7.21 21.64 38.56
N LEU A 429 7.00 22.91 38.18
CA LEU A 429 5.97 23.32 37.23
C LEU A 429 6.11 22.72 35.82
N GLU A 430 7.34 22.36 35.41
CA GLU A 430 7.62 21.71 34.13
C GLU A 430 7.04 20.29 34.03
N PHE A 431 6.74 19.62 35.16
CA PHE A 431 6.20 18.26 35.16
C PHE A 431 4.75 18.18 34.65
N PRO A 432 3.76 18.91 35.20
CA PRO A 432 2.42 18.96 34.62
C PRO A 432 2.44 19.58 33.22
N PHE A 433 3.28 20.58 32.97
CA PHE A 433 3.44 21.18 31.62
C PHE A 433 3.89 20.14 30.59
N ARG A 434 4.94 19.35 30.87
CA ARG A 434 5.41 18.26 29.99
C ARG A 434 4.29 17.27 29.72
N ASN A 435 3.68 16.75 30.77
CA ASN A 435 2.71 15.67 30.66
C ASN A 435 1.43 16.10 29.91
N PHE A 436 0.94 17.33 30.11
CA PHE A 436 -0.18 17.85 29.34
C PHE A 436 0.18 18.02 27.85
N ASN A 437 1.28 18.70 27.54
CA ASN A 437 1.63 19.05 26.17
C ASN A 437 2.08 17.84 25.33
N LEU A 438 2.78 16.86 25.93
CA LEU A 438 3.13 15.61 25.26
C LEU A 438 1.87 14.82 24.88
N ALA A 439 0.95 14.61 25.84
CA ALA A 439 -0.33 13.93 25.57
C ALA A 439 -1.15 14.65 24.49
N LEU A 440 -1.18 15.98 24.51
CA LEU A 440 -1.85 16.80 23.51
C LEU A 440 -1.27 16.56 22.11
N ILE A 441 0.05 16.57 21.98
CA ILE A 441 0.74 16.46 20.69
C ILE A 441 0.68 15.06 20.11
N ASP A 442 0.75 14.01 20.93
CA ASP A 442 0.56 12.63 20.48
C ASP A 442 -0.86 12.40 19.94
N ASN A 443 -1.89 12.87 20.67
CA ASN A 443 -3.27 12.78 20.21
C ASN A 443 -3.56 13.66 18.98
N ALA A 444 -2.99 14.87 18.93
CA ALA A 444 -3.07 15.74 17.76
C ALA A 444 -2.40 15.13 16.52
N THR A 445 -1.23 14.49 16.69
CA THR A 445 -0.53 13.77 15.62
C THR A 445 -1.41 12.63 15.07
N ALA A 446 -1.97 11.81 15.97
CA ALA A 446 -2.81 10.68 15.60
C ALA A 446 -4.08 11.14 14.84
N GLU A 447 -4.78 12.15 15.35
CA GLU A 447 -6.00 12.67 14.70
C GLU A 447 -5.69 13.33 13.36
N TYR A 448 -4.65 14.18 13.26
CA TYR A 448 -4.30 14.81 11.99
C TYR A 448 -3.94 13.76 10.92
N THR A 449 -3.19 12.73 11.29
CA THR A 449 -2.84 11.62 10.40
C THR A 449 -4.08 10.82 10.00
N PHE A 450 -5.00 10.56 10.93
CA PHE A 450 -6.29 9.93 10.63
C PHE A 450 -7.10 10.77 9.64
N LEU A 451 -7.30 12.06 9.92
CA LEU A 451 -8.09 12.96 9.08
C LEU A 451 -7.49 13.06 7.67
N ALA A 452 -6.17 13.22 7.56
CA ALA A 452 -5.46 13.26 6.28
C ALA A 452 -5.53 11.94 5.50
N THR A 453 -5.69 10.80 6.16
CA THR A 453 -5.77 9.47 5.51
C THR A 453 -7.21 9.07 5.14
N TYR A 454 -8.19 9.46 5.95
CA TYR A 454 -9.60 9.09 5.76
C TYR A 454 -10.36 10.06 4.84
N PHE A 455 -10.11 11.37 4.97
CA PHE A 455 -10.83 12.39 4.21
C PHE A 455 -10.15 12.78 2.88
N SER A 456 -8.92 12.34 2.62
CA SER A 456 -8.20 12.55 1.36
C SER A 456 -8.26 11.29 0.46
N PRO A 457 -8.41 11.41 -0.88
CA PRO A 457 -8.52 12.64 -1.67
C PRO A 457 -9.87 13.39 -1.73
N PRO A 458 -11.03 12.93 -1.18
CA PRO A 458 -12.30 13.67 -1.31
C PRO A 458 -12.26 15.15 -0.86
N LEU A 459 -11.54 15.43 0.22
CA LEU A 459 -11.28 16.77 0.73
C LEU A 459 -9.81 17.14 0.51
N SER A 460 -9.55 18.43 0.22
CA SER A 460 -8.19 18.94 0.12
C SER A 460 -7.49 18.95 1.49
N LEU A 461 -6.16 18.85 1.49
CA LEU A 461 -5.38 18.91 2.75
C LEU A 461 -5.61 20.21 3.52
N GLN A 462 -5.94 21.31 2.83
CA GLN A 462 -6.31 22.59 3.45
C GLN A 462 -7.66 22.50 4.19
N ALA A 463 -8.65 21.79 3.65
CA ALA A 463 -9.91 21.52 4.34
C ALA A 463 -9.68 20.60 5.56
N VAL A 464 -8.84 19.56 5.41
CA VAL A 464 -8.42 18.69 6.52
C VAL A 464 -7.80 19.49 7.67
N SER A 465 -6.88 20.42 7.39
CA SER A 465 -6.28 21.29 8.41
C SER A 465 -7.31 22.20 9.10
N ARG A 466 -8.32 22.71 8.36
CA ARG A 466 -9.43 23.47 8.97
C ARG A 466 -10.28 22.59 9.89
N HIS A 467 -10.57 21.35 9.47
CA HIS A 467 -11.35 20.40 10.27
C HIS A 467 -10.60 20.00 11.54
N PHE A 468 -9.29 19.74 11.43
CA PHE A 468 -8.40 19.50 12.57
C PHE A 468 -8.42 20.67 13.57
N ASN A 469 -8.23 21.91 13.09
CA ASN A 469 -8.24 23.10 13.94
C ASN A 469 -9.60 23.29 14.63
N TYR A 470 -10.71 23.04 13.93
CA TYR A 470 -12.05 23.04 14.53
C TYR A 470 -12.21 21.97 15.63
N ILE A 471 -11.60 20.79 15.49
CA ILE A 471 -11.65 19.74 16.50
C ILE A 471 -10.82 20.11 17.74
N PHE A 472 -9.60 20.62 17.55
CA PHE A 472 -8.65 20.87 18.64
C PHE A 472 -8.70 22.26 19.28
N GLU A 473 -9.38 23.24 18.68
CA GLU A 473 -9.50 24.61 19.23
C GLU A 473 -9.85 24.64 20.74
N PRO A 474 -10.87 23.90 21.25
CA PRO A 474 -11.14 23.87 22.69
C PRO A 474 -10.00 23.27 23.50
N THR A 475 -9.37 22.21 22.98
CA THR A 475 -8.25 21.50 23.64
C THR A 475 -7.00 22.38 23.72
N PHE A 476 -6.71 23.15 22.68
CA PHE A 476 -5.66 24.16 22.66
C PHE A 476 -5.96 25.31 23.64
N ALA A 477 -7.23 25.69 23.81
CA ALA A 477 -7.62 26.66 24.84
C ALA A 477 -7.43 26.13 26.28
N LEU A 478 -7.62 24.83 26.52
CA LEU A 478 -7.28 24.19 27.81
C LEU A 478 -5.76 24.23 28.05
N GLY A 479 -4.95 23.85 27.06
CA GLY A 479 -3.48 23.91 27.17
C GLY A 479 -2.92 25.32 27.39
N LYS A 480 -3.50 26.32 26.71
CA LYS A 480 -3.26 27.75 26.98
C LYS A 480 -3.55 28.12 28.42
N THR A 481 -4.68 27.65 28.95
CA THR A 481 -5.15 27.96 30.30
C THR A 481 -4.25 27.31 31.34
N LEU A 482 -3.95 26.02 31.22
CA LEU A 482 -2.99 25.31 32.09
C LEU A 482 -1.61 26.00 32.10
N THR A 483 -1.07 26.32 30.93
CA THR A 483 0.25 27.00 30.84
C THR A 483 0.20 28.38 31.51
N ARG A 484 -0.88 29.16 31.30
CA ARG A 484 -1.07 30.44 31.99
C ARG A 484 -1.12 30.28 33.50
N THR A 485 -1.90 29.32 34.01
CA THR A 485 -2.04 29.07 35.46
C THR A 485 -0.71 28.68 36.10
N LEU A 486 0.04 27.74 35.50
CA LEU A 486 1.35 27.30 36.01
C LEU A 486 2.40 28.42 36.04
N THR A 487 2.31 29.38 35.11
CA THR A 487 3.34 30.41 34.92
C THR A 487 2.99 31.79 35.50
N ALA A 488 1.71 32.07 35.80
CA ALA A 488 1.28 33.38 36.27
C ALA A 488 1.97 33.80 37.57
N GLU A 489 1.91 32.95 38.60
CA GLU A 489 2.40 33.27 39.95
C GLU A 489 3.82 32.74 40.24
N SER A 490 4.35 31.84 39.40
CA SER A 490 5.68 31.25 39.60
C SER A 490 6.83 32.22 39.31
N TYR A 491 7.82 32.25 40.21
CA TYR A 491 9.10 32.96 40.03
C TYR A 491 10.28 32.01 39.75
N ASP A 492 9.99 30.78 39.31
CA ASP A 492 10.99 29.77 38.97
C ASP A 492 11.58 29.98 37.56
N ALA A 493 12.70 30.68 37.48
CA ALA A 493 13.38 30.95 36.21
C ALA A 493 13.80 29.66 35.47
N LEU A 494 14.26 28.64 36.21
CA LEU A 494 14.71 27.38 35.62
C LEU A 494 13.52 26.53 35.13
N GLY A 495 12.41 26.51 35.87
CA GLY A 495 11.17 25.82 35.46
C GLY A 495 10.53 26.45 34.22
N LEU A 496 10.53 27.78 34.13
CA LEU A 496 10.09 28.48 32.92
C LEU A 496 10.99 28.17 31.71
N LEU A 497 12.31 28.15 31.89
CA LEU A 497 13.25 27.80 30.82
C LEU A 497 13.12 26.31 30.41
N LEU A 498 12.91 25.39 31.36
CA LEU A 498 12.60 23.99 31.09
C LEU A 498 11.31 23.85 30.26
N CYS A 499 10.25 24.60 30.57
CA CYS A 499 9.03 24.62 29.76
C CYS A 499 9.27 25.13 28.33
N ILE A 500 10.14 26.13 28.16
CA ILE A 500 10.54 26.62 26.83
C ILE A 500 11.27 25.53 26.04
N ARG A 501 12.26 24.85 26.65
CA ARG A 501 13.00 23.75 26.00
C ARG A 501 12.10 22.56 25.67
N LEU A 502 11.17 22.21 26.56
CA LEU A 502 10.14 21.19 26.29
C LEU A 502 9.26 21.59 25.10
N ASN A 503 8.81 22.84 25.00
CA ASN A 503 8.01 23.31 23.87
C ASN A 503 8.81 23.32 22.56
N GLN A 504 10.11 23.65 22.59
CA GLN A 504 11.01 23.55 21.44
C GLN A 504 11.23 22.09 20.98
N HIS A 505 11.45 21.15 21.91
CA HIS A 505 11.56 19.72 21.59
C HIS A 505 10.28 19.19 20.93
N LEU A 506 9.13 19.55 21.49
CA LEU A 506 7.81 19.19 20.95
C LEU A 506 7.55 19.81 19.57
N ALA A 507 8.05 21.02 19.29
CA ALA A 507 8.02 21.63 17.96
C ALA A 507 8.84 20.82 16.94
N PHE A 508 10.06 20.42 17.31
CA PHE A 508 10.93 19.60 16.47
C PHE A 508 10.33 18.21 16.20
N GLU A 509 9.67 17.60 17.19
CA GLU A 509 8.91 16.37 16.99
C GLU A 509 7.76 16.54 15.98
N LEU A 510 6.98 17.61 16.07
CA LEU A 510 5.90 17.90 15.12
C LEU A 510 6.41 18.09 13.68
N GLN A 511 7.56 18.75 13.52
CA GLN A 511 8.24 18.88 12.22
C GLN A 511 8.68 17.51 11.67
N ARG A 512 9.29 16.66 12.50
CA ARG A 512 9.67 15.29 12.12
C ARG A 512 8.45 14.43 11.75
N ARG A 513 7.34 14.59 12.49
CA ARG A 513 6.04 13.94 12.24
C ARG A 513 5.27 14.53 11.04
N LYS A 514 5.71 15.68 10.51
CA LYS A 514 5.08 16.43 9.40
C LYS A 514 3.64 16.89 9.69
N VAL A 515 3.39 17.40 10.90
CA VAL A 515 2.06 17.87 11.36
C VAL A 515 2.05 19.39 11.55
N PRO A 516 1.93 20.19 10.47
CA PRO A 516 2.00 21.66 10.55
C PRO A 516 0.79 22.30 11.22
N ALA A 517 -0.33 21.57 11.38
CA ALA A 517 -1.56 22.12 11.94
C ALA A 517 -1.46 22.45 13.43
N VAL A 518 -0.42 21.99 14.13
CA VAL A 518 -0.19 22.25 15.57
C VAL A 518 0.79 23.42 15.80
N ASP A 519 1.50 23.89 14.75
CA ASP A 519 2.51 24.94 14.86
C ASP A 519 1.96 26.24 15.49
N GLY A 520 0.69 26.57 15.22
CA GLY A 520 0.01 27.71 15.85
C GLY A 520 -0.11 27.59 17.37
N TYR A 521 -0.31 26.38 17.90
CA TYR A 521 -0.35 26.13 19.35
C TYR A 521 1.05 26.24 19.97
N ILE A 522 2.06 25.63 19.35
CA ILE A 522 3.47 25.74 19.77
C ILE A 522 3.90 27.20 19.86
N ASN A 523 3.65 27.98 18.80
CA ASN A 523 4.01 29.40 18.74
C ASN A 523 3.27 30.22 19.79
N MET A 524 1.98 29.94 20.03
CA MET A 524 1.21 30.62 21.07
C MET A 524 1.74 30.31 22.49
N THR A 525 2.22 29.09 22.73
CA THR A 525 2.87 28.70 23.99
C THR A 525 4.24 29.40 24.16
N THR A 526 5.05 29.44 23.09
CA THR A 526 6.31 30.20 23.03
C THR A 526 6.11 31.68 23.37
N MET A 527 5.08 32.32 22.79
CA MET A 527 4.71 33.73 23.06
C MET A 527 4.20 34.00 24.48
N LEU A 528 3.82 32.96 25.23
CA LEU A 528 3.40 33.08 26.63
C LEU A 528 4.59 32.90 27.59
N LEU A 529 5.48 31.94 27.31
CA LEU A 529 6.59 31.59 28.20
C LEU A 529 7.73 32.61 28.19
N TRP A 530 8.16 33.09 27.00
CA TRP A 530 9.32 34.00 26.90
C TRP A 530 9.15 35.33 27.66
N PRO A 531 8.02 36.07 27.52
CA PRO A 531 7.81 37.29 28.29
C PRO A 531 7.78 37.03 29.80
N ARG A 532 7.24 35.87 30.23
CA ARG A 532 7.18 35.54 31.66
C ARG A 532 8.55 35.24 32.26
N LEU A 533 9.40 34.51 31.52
CA LEU A 533 10.80 34.29 31.91
C LEU A 533 11.56 35.62 32.02
N GLN A 534 11.37 36.54 31.07
CA GLN A 534 11.98 37.87 31.14
C GLN A 534 11.58 38.61 32.42
N VAL A 535 10.30 38.61 32.79
CA VAL A 535 9.82 39.25 34.04
C VAL A 535 10.46 38.63 35.29
N VAL A 536 10.68 37.31 35.33
CA VAL A 536 11.39 36.67 36.47
C VAL A 536 12.86 37.08 36.51
N MET A 537 13.55 37.05 35.37
CA MET A 537 14.97 37.43 35.29
C MET A 537 15.18 38.92 35.63
N ASP A 538 14.28 39.79 35.18
CA ASP A 538 14.30 41.22 35.53
C ASP A 538 14.05 41.45 37.03
N HIS A 539 13.19 40.64 37.66
CA HIS A 539 12.96 40.66 39.12
C HIS A 539 14.19 40.17 39.92
N HIS A 540 14.94 39.17 39.42
CA HIS A 540 16.24 38.81 39.98
C HIS A 540 17.27 39.95 39.85
N CYS A 541 17.35 40.61 38.68
CA CYS A 541 18.25 41.75 38.46
C CYS A 541 17.95 42.89 39.45
N GLU A 542 16.67 43.27 39.55
CA GLU A 542 16.23 44.36 40.42
C GLU A 542 16.42 44.03 41.90
N SER A 543 16.25 42.76 42.31
CA SER A 543 16.57 42.30 43.67
C SER A 543 18.06 42.47 44.02
N VAL A 544 18.97 42.08 43.12
CA VAL A 544 20.43 42.27 43.32
C VAL A 544 20.79 43.76 43.33
N ARG A 545 20.16 44.57 42.47
CA ARG A 545 20.35 46.03 42.42
C ARG A 545 19.87 46.72 43.70
N GLN A 546 18.72 46.34 44.23
CA GLN A 546 18.18 46.88 45.49
C GLN A 546 19.09 46.55 46.68
N LEU A 547 19.56 45.29 46.75
CA LEU A 547 20.56 44.91 47.76
C LEU A 547 21.84 45.73 47.58
N THR A 548 22.39 45.82 46.36
CA THR A 548 23.54 46.67 46.02
C THR A 548 23.36 48.10 46.51
N ASN A 549 22.18 48.68 46.36
CA ASN A 549 21.87 50.04 46.81
C ASN A 549 21.74 50.19 48.32
N SER A 550 21.32 49.14 49.03
CA SER A 550 21.27 49.10 50.51
C SER A 550 22.65 49.07 51.18
N LEU A 551 23.72 48.70 50.46
CA LEU A 551 25.08 48.66 51.03
C LEU A 551 25.54 50.06 51.46
N PRO A 552 26.09 50.19 52.70
CA PRO A 552 26.47 51.49 53.26
C PRO A 552 27.65 52.11 52.50
N THR A 553 27.49 53.36 52.06
CA THR A 553 28.50 54.11 51.29
C THR A 553 29.80 54.36 52.06
N LYS A 554 29.80 54.22 53.39
CA LYS A 554 30.99 54.30 54.24
C LYS A 554 30.88 53.26 55.37
N PRO A 555 31.76 52.25 55.42
CA PRO A 555 31.77 51.25 56.50
C PRO A 555 32.08 51.88 57.85
N ARG A 556 31.44 51.38 58.92
CA ARG A 556 31.91 51.62 60.29
C ARG A 556 33.09 50.70 60.57
N ALA A 557 34.15 51.21 61.22
CA ALA A 557 35.36 50.45 61.51
C ALA A 557 35.10 49.15 62.30
N ALA A 558 34.08 49.13 63.16
CA ALA A 558 33.67 47.96 63.93
C ALA A 558 33.07 46.83 63.07
N ASP A 559 32.58 47.13 61.88
CA ASP A 559 31.98 46.15 60.97
C ASP A 559 32.99 45.64 59.94
N GLN A 560 34.02 46.42 59.60
CA GLN A 560 35.11 45.99 58.72
C GLN A 560 35.86 44.76 59.26
N ASN A 561 36.03 44.64 60.58
CA ASN A 561 36.68 43.48 61.22
C ASN A 561 35.81 42.21 61.21
N LYS A 562 34.53 42.29 60.82
CA LYS A 562 33.61 41.14 60.72
C LYS A 562 33.46 40.64 59.28
N LEU A 563 33.92 41.40 58.29
CA LEU A 563 33.83 41.03 56.88
C LEU A 563 34.82 39.90 56.55
N SER A 564 34.29 38.74 56.16
CA SER A 564 35.08 37.60 55.72
C SER A 564 35.45 37.72 54.24
N ALA A 565 36.65 37.28 53.88
CA ALA A 565 37.05 37.13 52.48
C ALA A 565 36.46 35.87 51.80
N ALA A 566 35.63 35.09 52.52
CA ALA A 566 34.93 33.94 51.95
C ALA A 566 33.91 34.35 50.86
N PRO A 567 33.53 33.44 49.94
CA PRO A 567 32.49 33.72 48.95
C PRO A 567 31.16 34.09 49.59
N HIS A 568 30.45 35.04 48.98
CA HIS A 568 29.12 35.45 49.43
C HIS A 568 28.05 34.42 49.03
N LEU A 569 26.96 34.29 49.80
CA LEU A 569 25.85 33.40 49.48
C LEU A 569 25.25 33.70 48.09
N ILE A 570 25.22 34.98 47.72
CA ILE A 570 24.73 35.45 46.41
C ILE A 570 25.59 34.94 45.26
N THR A 571 26.89 34.82 45.46
CA THR A 571 27.83 34.25 44.48
C THR A 571 27.50 32.78 44.21
N GLN A 572 27.17 32.02 45.25
CA GLN A 572 26.73 30.63 45.12
C GLN A 572 25.39 30.57 44.38
N ARG A 573 24.36 31.31 44.84
CA ARG A 573 23.02 31.31 44.20
C ARG A 573 23.07 31.78 42.74
N PHE A 574 23.84 32.83 42.44
CA PHE A 574 24.07 33.31 41.07
C PHE A 574 24.80 32.25 40.23
N GLY A 575 25.84 31.62 40.77
CA GLY A 575 26.55 30.53 40.10
C GLY A 575 25.63 29.36 39.75
N GLN A 576 24.71 28.98 40.65
CA GLN A 576 23.73 27.92 40.41
C GLN A 576 22.70 28.29 39.31
N ILE A 577 22.14 29.52 39.33
CA ILE A 577 21.26 29.99 38.24
C ILE A 577 22.03 30.01 36.92
N LEU A 578 23.25 30.57 36.91
CA LEU A 578 24.10 30.66 35.74
C LEU A 578 24.37 29.27 35.16
N GLN A 579 24.82 28.32 35.98
CA GLN A 579 25.02 26.92 35.59
C GLN A 579 23.75 26.30 35.00
N GLY A 580 22.59 26.52 35.65
CA GLY A 580 21.31 25.99 35.20
C GLY A 580 20.87 26.56 33.84
N VAL A 581 21.01 27.88 33.64
CA VAL A 581 20.68 28.54 32.37
C VAL A 581 21.63 28.09 31.26
N LEU A 582 22.94 28.00 31.54
CA LEU A 582 23.93 27.53 30.57
C LEU A 582 23.70 26.06 30.17
N ALA A 583 23.45 25.17 31.14
CA ALA A 583 23.18 23.76 30.90
C ALA A 583 21.86 23.51 30.14
N LEU A 584 20.91 24.44 30.23
CA LEU A 584 19.69 24.46 29.43
C LEU A 584 19.85 25.18 28.09
N SER A 585 21.02 25.74 27.76
CA SER A 585 21.24 26.54 26.54
C SER A 585 22.35 25.97 25.64
N THR A 586 22.63 24.67 25.76
CA THR A 586 23.64 23.96 24.95
C THR A 586 23.32 23.97 23.44
N GLU A 587 22.04 23.88 23.09
CA GLU A 587 21.51 23.86 21.72
C GLU A 587 20.81 25.18 21.32
N ALA A 588 20.98 26.23 22.14
CA ALA A 588 20.34 27.52 21.94
C ALA A 588 20.98 28.33 20.80
N GLY A 589 20.18 29.12 20.09
CA GLY A 589 20.67 30.15 19.19
C GLY A 589 21.20 31.38 19.96
N ASP A 590 22.16 32.09 19.37
CA ASP A 590 22.79 33.28 19.98
C ASP A 590 21.78 34.41 20.31
N ASP A 591 20.69 34.51 19.53
CA ASP A 591 19.70 35.59 19.60
C ASP A 591 18.56 35.35 20.62
N GLU A 592 18.63 34.30 21.46
CA GLU A 592 17.55 34.02 22.39
C GLU A 592 17.44 35.07 23.52
N PRO A 593 16.21 35.47 23.93
CA PRO A 593 16.01 36.48 24.99
C PRO A 593 16.69 36.16 26.33
N VAL A 594 16.92 34.87 26.63
CA VAL A 594 17.62 34.43 27.84
C VAL A 594 19.07 34.90 27.88
N VAL A 595 19.76 34.99 26.73
CA VAL A 595 21.15 35.46 26.66
C VAL A 595 21.27 36.90 27.15
N THR A 596 20.35 37.76 26.69
CA THR A 596 20.31 39.17 27.08
C THR A 596 19.85 39.36 28.53
N SER A 597 18.96 38.51 29.06
CA SER A 597 18.59 38.57 30.48
C SER A 597 19.72 38.07 31.41
N LEU A 598 20.43 37.02 31.01
CA LEU A 598 21.58 36.48 31.73
C LEU A 598 22.74 37.47 31.79
N ARG A 599 23.08 38.13 30.66
CA ARG A 599 24.14 39.16 30.61
C ARG A 599 23.84 40.36 31.51
N ARG A 600 22.57 40.78 31.60
CA ARG A 600 22.13 41.83 32.55
C ARG A 600 22.26 41.38 33.99
N LEU A 601 21.81 40.17 34.32
CA LEU A 601 21.92 39.60 35.66
C LEU A 601 23.38 39.46 36.13
N ARG A 602 24.27 39.05 35.22
CA ARG A 602 25.72 39.00 35.43
C ARG A 602 26.29 40.36 35.82
N SER A 603 25.97 41.42 35.06
CA SER A 603 26.45 42.77 35.34
C SER A 603 25.98 43.31 36.70
N GLU A 604 24.74 43.02 37.12
CA GLU A 604 24.26 43.40 38.45
C GLU A 604 24.98 42.60 39.57
N ALA A 605 25.26 41.30 39.36
CA ALA A 605 26.01 40.48 40.31
C ALA A 605 27.48 40.94 40.46
N GLU A 606 28.15 41.30 39.35
CA GLU A 606 29.49 41.88 39.37
C GLU A 606 29.52 43.26 40.03
N ALA A 607 28.53 44.12 39.77
CA ALA A 607 28.39 45.42 40.41
C ALA A 607 28.17 45.28 41.92
N PHE A 608 27.33 44.32 42.35
CA PHE A 608 27.13 43.97 43.75
C PHE A 608 28.45 43.56 44.42
N LEU A 609 29.16 42.58 43.85
CA LEU A 609 30.42 42.08 44.41
C LEU A 609 31.49 43.18 44.46
N THR A 610 31.58 44.01 43.42
CA THR A 610 32.50 45.14 43.36
C THR A 610 32.20 46.16 44.45
N ARG A 611 30.94 46.56 44.64
CA ARG A 611 30.53 47.50 45.70
C ARG A 611 30.69 46.92 47.10
N LEU A 612 30.40 45.63 47.30
CA LEU A 612 30.66 44.94 48.57
C LEU A 612 32.16 44.91 48.89
N SER A 613 33.01 44.66 47.89
CA SER A 613 34.47 44.64 48.02
C SER A 613 35.03 46.00 48.50
N GLN A 614 34.40 47.12 48.14
CA GLN A 614 34.80 48.46 48.61
C GLN A 614 34.56 48.68 50.11
N SER A 615 33.81 47.80 50.78
CA SER A 615 33.61 47.86 52.24
C SER A 615 34.84 47.40 53.04
N PHE A 616 35.74 46.64 52.42
CA PHE A 616 37.00 46.19 53.03
C PHE A 616 38.03 47.32 53.01
N GLY A 617 38.62 47.62 54.17
CA GLY A 617 39.68 48.64 54.27
C GLY A 617 41.02 48.21 53.64
N ASP A 618 41.34 46.91 53.68
CA ASP A 618 42.60 46.39 53.16
C ASP A 618 42.49 46.00 51.68
N LYS A 619 43.31 46.63 50.82
CA LYS A 619 43.39 46.32 49.37
C LYS A 619 43.56 44.81 49.11
N ARG A 620 44.48 44.16 49.83
CA ARG A 620 44.74 42.70 49.70
C ARG A 620 43.52 41.85 50.07
N LYS A 621 42.80 42.18 51.15
CA LYS A 621 41.58 41.44 51.53
C LYS A 621 40.46 41.64 50.52
N ARG A 622 40.33 42.84 49.94
CA ARG A 622 39.38 43.16 48.87
C ARG A 622 39.62 42.30 47.62
N GLU A 623 40.87 42.26 47.16
CA GLU A 623 41.26 41.48 45.97
C GLU A 623 41.09 39.98 46.21
N ARG A 624 41.50 39.48 47.38
CA ARG A 624 41.26 38.08 47.79
C ARG A 624 39.78 37.73 47.90
N PHE A 625 38.93 38.64 48.38
CA PHE A 625 37.47 38.45 48.38
C PHE A 625 36.94 38.31 46.94
N LEU A 626 37.31 39.22 46.03
CA LEU A 626 36.88 39.13 44.63
C LEU A 626 37.40 37.84 43.95
N TYR A 627 38.67 37.49 44.14
CA TYR A 627 39.25 36.23 43.67
C TYR A 627 38.44 35.01 44.13
N ASN A 628 38.15 34.91 45.44
CA ASN A 628 37.41 33.77 46.00
C ASN A 628 35.99 33.67 45.41
N ASN A 629 35.32 34.81 45.17
CA ASN A 629 33.98 34.82 44.61
C ASN A 629 33.97 34.41 43.13
N TYR A 630 34.84 35.00 42.29
CA TYR A 630 34.92 34.63 40.87
C TYR A 630 35.44 33.19 40.69
N SER A 631 36.39 32.75 41.52
CA SER A 631 36.84 31.36 41.53
C SER A 631 35.71 30.39 41.87
N LEU A 632 34.79 30.73 42.78
CA LEU A 632 33.62 29.89 43.06
C LEU A 632 32.69 29.82 41.84
N ILE A 633 32.43 30.95 41.17
CA ILE A 633 31.59 30.97 39.96
C ILE A 633 32.21 30.10 38.87
N SER A 634 33.50 30.27 38.56
CA SER A 634 34.23 29.44 37.59
C SER A 634 34.15 27.94 37.94
N THR A 635 34.28 27.57 39.22
CA THR A 635 34.15 26.18 39.66
C THR A 635 32.74 25.62 39.53
N ILE A 636 31.69 26.44 39.67
CA ILE A 636 30.29 25.97 39.50
C ILE A 636 29.95 25.77 38.01
N ILE A 637 30.54 26.56 37.11
CA ILE A 637 30.24 26.50 35.66
C ILE A 637 31.24 25.68 34.83
N SER A 638 32.30 25.11 35.43
CA SER A 638 33.36 24.39 34.70
C SER A 638 32.87 23.23 33.84
N ASP A 639 31.84 22.53 34.33
CA ASP A 639 31.38 21.26 33.75
C ASP A 639 30.28 21.48 32.68
N VAL A 640 29.95 22.74 32.38
CA VAL A 640 28.90 23.10 31.42
C VAL A 640 29.48 23.31 30.03
N THR A 641 28.76 22.84 29.00
CA THR A 641 29.19 22.89 27.61
C THR A 641 28.27 23.78 26.76
N GLY A 642 28.73 24.13 25.55
CA GLY A 642 28.01 24.99 24.61
C GLY A 642 28.65 26.38 24.46
N LYS A 643 28.36 27.05 23.35
CA LYS A 643 29.02 28.31 22.97
C LYS A 643 28.86 29.42 24.03
N LEU A 644 27.65 29.58 24.57
CA LEU A 644 27.37 30.54 25.64
C LEU A 644 28.11 30.18 26.93
N ALA A 645 28.31 28.89 27.23
CA ALA A 645 29.03 28.46 28.43
C ALA A 645 30.51 28.86 28.35
N VAL A 646 31.14 28.68 27.18
CA VAL A 646 32.53 29.11 26.94
C VAL A 646 32.68 30.64 27.09
N GLU A 647 31.76 31.45 26.53
CA GLU A 647 31.77 32.92 26.73
C GLU A 647 31.77 33.31 28.21
N GLN A 648 31.00 32.59 29.06
CA GLN A 648 30.94 32.88 30.49
C GLN A 648 32.14 32.31 31.27
N GLN A 649 32.67 31.15 30.86
CA GLN A 649 33.89 30.57 31.44
C GLN A 649 35.08 31.51 31.22
N ASP A 650 35.36 31.89 29.96
CA ASP A 650 36.45 32.82 29.60
C ASP A 650 36.35 34.15 30.37
N HIS A 651 35.13 34.69 30.50
CA HIS A 651 34.87 35.95 31.21
C HIS A 651 35.19 35.84 32.71
N PHE A 652 34.73 34.79 33.39
CA PHE A 652 35.01 34.60 34.82
C PHE A 652 36.44 34.14 35.11
N GLU A 653 37.09 33.40 34.19
CA GLU A 653 38.52 33.09 34.29
C GLU A 653 39.41 34.33 34.10
N GLY A 654 39.05 35.23 33.20
CA GLY A 654 39.70 36.54 33.06
C GLY A 654 39.58 37.37 34.34
N LEU A 655 38.38 37.47 34.93
CA LEU A 655 38.16 38.15 36.21
C LEU A 655 38.93 37.49 37.37
N ARG A 656 38.93 36.15 37.45
CA ARG A 656 39.69 35.40 38.46
C ARG A 656 41.20 35.68 38.35
N SER A 657 41.74 35.69 37.13
CA SER A 657 43.15 35.96 36.87
C SER A 657 43.54 37.40 37.24
N ALA A 658 42.68 38.37 36.94
CA ALA A 658 42.90 39.79 37.25
C ALA A 658 43.02 40.10 38.76
N PHE A 659 42.46 39.27 39.64
CA PHE A 659 42.55 39.41 41.10
C PHE A 659 43.50 38.42 41.78
N GLN A 660 44.24 37.62 41.00
CA GLN A 660 45.15 36.59 41.52
C GLN A 660 46.37 37.17 42.27
N GLU A 661 46.84 38.36 41.89
CA GLU A 661 47.97 39.04 42.55
C GLU A 661 47.68 39.47 44.00
N GLY A 662 46.40 39.54 44.40
CA GLY A 662 45.98 39.94 45.74
C GLY A 662 45.86 38.80 46.77
N VAL A 663 46.17 37.56 46.39
CA VAL A 663 46.06 36.37 47.26
C VAL A 663 47.27 36.27 48.20
#